data_AF-A0A820VWD0-F1
#
_entry.id   AF-A0A820VWD0-F1
#
_cell.length_a   1.000
_cell.length_b   1.000
_cell.length_c   1.000
_cell.angle_alpha   90.00
_cell.angle_beta   90.00
_cell.angle_gamma   90.00
#
_symmetry.space_group_name_H-M   'P 1'
#
loop_
_entity.id
_entity.type
_entity.pdbx_description
1 polymer ?
#
loop_
_entity_poly.entity_id
_entity_poly.type
_entity_poly.pdbx_seq_one_letter_code
_entity_poly.pdbx_strand_id
1 'polypeptide(L)'
;NPHHKRSPYLLPYSIIDDSIKKINRDTASETVKTLLSYGYTIDTPTGDIEDLNRRNKDVKDNERMSNYRTYRAEKTFSVTRGKWYYEVELLTSGRMLIGWGHASNLSAFYSLGTDSYGYSFDGLNARRFHHNTYDRFGKQWTKNDVVGCMIDLHDKTISFSLNGELMLDNYGNETAFDGLDIDEIGFVPAITSFSGQKARFNFGQDVHSLKYFTSCGLQEGYEPFCVNMSKNATFWYSNFIPRFIPIKSNSSSFEVIRIGASRDDPPLIKLQSRLFGTLEKVEFEFLRLSLPISCHDKFVPRQVTLERRQIVLNEYLESHAEKHNFIFLSKPTTPSSNEQTESSTTDKSQSDSANPLVKFTDQSTSRKSPLSIMSENKSNAKSSTKKFNSFFQSLLKEQQPPTKRMVKLNIDPNTTNINQQNQLQSALKPPIKPSNNTMTGKSTNENDTEFNDQQTNDYEDDDIRIINEHVHDYYYAIRILPGQNPRSVFIGWVTSRFKPINRQYDTTINKLTKLIRHCTITQTGDDGSIVESIRRQDAYMFCAADLLDNIIDKENVTRHVVNGLLIGCLCDVSTGQLTFYVNGKESTQKFQVEPSTKLYPAVFVEPTVKEVLQFELGRIKNCLPLTAALFPSLNREERFIPQLPSRLHFQYLVHSHWS
;
A
#
# COMPACT_ATOMS: atom_id res chain seq x y z
N ASN A 1 -41.61 0.12 -16.22
CA ASN A 1 -42.35 -1.04 -16.76
C ASN A 1 -42.60 -2.02 -15.61
N PRO A 2 -43.86 -2.13 -15.12
CA PRO A 2 -44.18 -2.85 -13.89
C PRO A 2 -43.95 -4.37 -13.96
N HIS A 3 -44.09 -5.00 -15.14
CA HIS A 3 -43.89 -6.45 -15.30
C HIS A 3 -42.47 -6.92 -14.92
N HIS A 4 -41.47 -6.04 -15.02
CA HIS A 4 -40.08 -6.33 -14.62
C HIS A 4 -39.70 -5.69 -13.26
N LYS A 5 -40.67 -5.17 -12.49
CA LYS A 5 -40.45 -4.38 -11.26
C LYS A 5 -39.52 -3.16 -11.44
N ARG A 6 -39.32 -2.68 -12.68
CA ARG A 6 -38.44 -1.54 -13.00
C ARG A 6 -39.23 -0.22 -13.01
N SER A 7 -38.86 0.69 -12.11
CA SER A 7 -39.48 2.00 -11.91
C SER A 7 -38.42 3.08 -11.70
N PRO A 8 -38.49 4.26 -12.35
CA PRO A 8 -37.55 5.36 -12.13
C PRO A 8 -37.69 5.98 -10.73
N TYR A 9 -38.86 5.84 -10.10
CA TYR A 9 -39.15 6.28 -8.73
C TYR A 9 -38.38 5.49 -7.64
N LEU A 10 -37.54 4.52 -8.02
CA LEU A 10 -36.60 3.83 -7.11
C LEU A 10 -35.22 4.53 -7.04
N LEU A 11 -34.98 5.56 -7.84
CA LEU A 11 -33.77 6.39 -7.74
C LEU A 11 -33.87 7.38 -6.57
N PRO A 12 -32.75 7.77 -5.92
CA PRO A 12 -32.75 8.87 -4.95
C PRO A 12 -33.22 10.18 -5.59
N TYR A 13 -33.99 10.99 -4.85
CA TYR A 13 -34.63 12.21 -5.37
C TYR A 13 -33.66 13.25 -5.97
N SER A 14 -32.39 13.24 -5.57
CA SER A 14 -31.32 14.06 -6.17
C SER A 14 -31.05 13.70 -7.65
N ILE A 15 -31.13 12.42 -8.00
CA ILE A 15 -30.75 11.84 -9.30
C ILE A 15 -31.97 11.66 -10.24
N ILE A 16 -33.19 11.68 -9.69
CA ILE A 16 -34.45 11.66 -10.47
C ILE A 16 -34.51 12.83 -11.48
N ASP A 17 -35.18 12.63 -12.63
CA ASP A 17 -35.40 13.67 -13.64
C ASP A 17 -36.16 14.89 -13.11
N ASP A 18 -35.82 16.09 -13.59
CA ASP A 18 -36.42 17.34 -13.11
C ASP A 18 -37.92 17.49 -13.41
N SER A 19 -38.44 16.73 -14.38
CA SER A 19 -39.89 16.61 -14.64
C SER A 19 -40.64 15.92 -13.50
N ILE A 20 -40.11 14.79 -13.00
CA ILE A 20 -40.68 14.05 -11.87
C ILE A 20 -40.46 14.84 -10.56
N LYS A 21 -39.28 15.44 -10.38
CA LYS A 21 -39.02 16.35 -9.25
C LYS A 21 -40.02 17.51 -9.22
N LYS A 22 -40.37 18.09 -10.39
CA LYS A 22 -41.37 19.14 -10.51
C LYS A 22 -42.76 18.65 -10.08
N ILE A 23 -43.27 17.58 -10.67
CA ILE A 23 -44.60 17.02 -10.31
C ILE A 23 -44.70 16.78 -8.79
N ASN A 24 -43.67 16.18 -8.19
CA ASN A 24 -43.64 15.94 -6.74
C ASN A 24 -43.60 17.24 -5.91
N ARG A 25 -42.95 18.32 -6.40
CA ARG A 25 -42.97 19.64 -5.76
C ARG A 25 -44.32 20.34 -5.91
N ASP A 26 -44.97 20.20 -7.06
CA ASP A 26 -46.25 20.83 -7.34
C ASP A 26 -47.34 20.26 -6.41
N THR A 27 -47.46 18.92 -6.32
CA THR A 27 -48.37 18.25 -5.36
C THR A 27 -48.03 18.54 -3.89
N ALA A 28 -46.74 18.63 -3.55
CA ALA A 28 -46.33 19.04 -2.19
C ALA A 28 -46.68 20.52 -1.92
N SER A 29 -46.56 21.40 -2.91
CA SER A 29 -46.91 22.82 -2.80
C SER A 29 -48.41 23.02 -2.61
N GLU A 30 -49.25 22.25 -3.29
CA GLU A 30 -50.71 22.22 -3.06
C GLU A 30 -51.02 21.79 -1.62
N THR A 31 -50.40 20.72 -1.13
CA THR A 31 -50.56 20.25 0.26
C THR A 31 -50.14 21.33 1.27
N VAL A 32 -49.03 22.01 1.04
CA VAL A 32 -48.52 23.12 1.88
C VAL A 32 -49.47 24.33 1.85
N LYS A 33 -49.99 24.72 0.68
CA LYS A 33 -50.98 25.80 0.56
C LYS A 33 -52.26 25.50 1.34
N THR A 34 -52.73 24.24 1.32
CA THR A 34 -53.88 23.81 2.11
C THR A 34 -53.62 23.93 3.62
N LEU A 35 -52.44 23.53 4.11
CA LEU A 35 -52.06 23.70 5.52
C LEU A 35 -52.01 25.18 5.94
N LEU A 36 -51.40 26.03 5.10
CA LEU A 36 -51.39 27.48 5.30
C LEU A 36 -52.82 28.07 5.32
N SER A 37 -53.72 27.58 4.46
CA SER A 37 -55.13 28.04 4.43
C SER A 37 -55.95 27.61 5.66
N TYR A 38 -55.52 26.55 6.36
CA TYR A 38 -56.06 26.17 7.67
C TYR A 38 -55.39 26.90 8.84
N GLY A 39 -54.50 27.87 8.59
CA GLY A 39 -53.85 28.68 9.61
C GLY A 39 -52.58 28.08 10.22
N TYR A 40 -52.03 27.00 9.67
CA TYR A 40 -50.76 26.44 10.14
C TYR A 40 -49.56 27.16 9.50
N THR A 41 -48.77 27.85 10.32
CA THR A 41 -47.45 28.37 9.91
C THR A 41 -46.42 27.23 9.84
N ILE A 42 -45.50 27.29 8.87
CA ILE A 42 -44.44 26.30 8.67
C ILE A 42 -43.09 27.03 8.70
N ASP A 43 -42.49 27.09 9.88
CA ASP A 43 -41.18 27.72 10.10
C ASP A 43 -40.03 26.71 9.96
N THR A 44 -38.84 27.21 9.61
CA THR A 44 -37.61 26.40 9.63
C THR A 44 -37.15 26.17 11.09
N PRO A 45 -36.66 24.97 11.46
CA PRO A 45 -36.18 24.69 12.82
C PRO A 45 -35.05 25.64 13.24
N THR A 46 -35.37 26.62 14.09
CA THR A 46 -34.45 27.70 14.49
C THR A 46 -33.28 27.25 15.36
N GLY A 47 -33.46 26.17 16.14
CA GLY A 47 -32.41 25.63 17.02
C GLY A 47 -31.29 24.86 16.31
N ASP A 48 -31.54 24.33 15.12
CA ASP A 48 -30.61 23.41 14.42
C ASP A 48 -29.62 24.13 13.48
N ILE A 49 -29.78 25.44 13.21
CA ILE A 49 -29.04 26.12 12.13
C ILE A 49 -27.52 26.09 12.37
N GLU A 50 -27.05 26.28 13.59
CA GLU A 50 -25.61 26.16 13.90
C GLU A 50 -25.10 24.72 13.80
N ASP A 51 -25.80 23.73 14.36
CA ASP A 51 -25.34 22.34 14.32
C ASP A 51 -25.49 21.69 12.95
N LEU A 52 -26.44 22.14 12.12
CA LEU A 52 -26.48 21.82 10.70
C LEU A 52 -25.31 22.47 9.97
N ASN A 53 -24.95 23.72 10.27
CA ASN A 53 -23.78 24.36 9.68
C ASN A 53 -22.46 23.71 10.13
N ARG A 54 -22.35 23.22 11.37
CA ARG A 54 -21.21 22.42 11.86
C ARG A 54 -21.12 21.09 11.11
N ARG A 55 -22.20 20.29 11.11
CA ARG A 55 -22.28 19.02 10.34
C ARG A 55 -21.98 19.23 8.84
N ASN A 56 -22.46 20.31 8.24
CA ASN A 56 -22.17 20.66 6.85
C ASN A 56 -20.74 21.16 6.62
N LYS A 57 -20.08 21.74 7.63
CA LYS A 57 -18.67 22.15 7.57
C LYS A 57 -17.77 20.92 7.62
N ASP A 58 -18.04 19.98 8.53
CA ASP A 58 -17.32 18.71 8.63
C ASP A 58 -17.43 17.90 7.32
N VAL A 59 -18.63 17.86 6.71
CA VAL A 59 -18.83 17.23 5.38
C VAL A 59 -18.06 17.98 4.28
N LYS A 60 -18.14 19.32 4.23
CA LYS A 60 -17.42 20.13 3.22
C LYS A 60 -15.90 19.98 3.30
N ASP A 61 -15.35 19.74 4.49
CA ASP A 61 -13.92 19.58 4.68
C ASP A 61 -13.46 18.16 4.33
N ASN A 62 -14.28 17.14 4.63
CA ASN A 62 -14.08 15.77 4.15
C ASN A 62 -14.10 15.66 2.61
N GLU A 63 -14.95 16.42 1.91
CA GLU A 63 -15.04 16.39 0.43
C GLU A 63 -13.83 17.02 -0.29
N ARG A 64 -13.00 17.85 0.38
CA ARG A 64 -11.98 18.66 -0.31
C ARG A 64 -10.97 17.83 -1.11
N MET A 65 -10.57 16.67 -0.60
CA MET A 65 -9.41 15.93 -1.13
C MET A 65 -9.69 15.09 -2.40
N SER A 66 -10.95 14.89 -2.78
CA SER A 66 -11.31 14.38 -4.12
C SER A 66 -11.58 15.47 -5.14
N ASN A 67 -11.67 16.73 -4.70
CA ASN A 67 -12.40 17.77 -5.41
C ASN A 67 -11.51 18.81 -6.13
N TYR A 68 -10.19 18.60 -6.20
CA TYR A 68 -9.31 19.43 -7.03
C TYR A 68 -8.07 18.68 -7.55
N ARG A 69 -7.37 19.32 -8.50
CA ARG A 69 -6.03 18.95 -8.95
C ARG A 69 -5.21 20.21 -9.20
N THR A 70 -3.98 20.22 -8.69
CA THR A 70 -3.02 21.30 -8.92
C THR A 70 -2.15 20.94 -10.12
N TYR A 71 -1.89 21.90 -11.00
CA TYR A 71 -1.01 21.79 -12.16
C TYR A 71 0.03 22.91 -12.08
N ARG A 72 1.24 22.68 -12.60
CA ARG A 72 2.29 23.70 -12.77
C ARG A 72 3.16 23.41 -13.97
N ALA A 73 3.90 24.42 -14.46
CA ALA A 73 4.98 24.20 -15.41
C ALA A 73 6.13 23.36 -14.82
N GLU A 74 7.03 22.87 -15.68
CA GLU A 74 8.24 22.17 -15.26
C GLU A 74 9.20 23.05 -14.45
N LYS A 75 9.88 22.45 -13.46
CA LYS A 75 10.83 23.16 -12.59
C LYS A 75 12.06 23.72 -13.31
N THR A 76 12.31 23.30 -14.55
CA THR A 76 13.40 23.75 -15.43
C THR A 76 13.06 25.04 -16.18
N PHE A 77 11.78 25.43 -16.20
CA PHE A 77 11.28 26.68 -16.77
C PHE A 77 10.97 27.72 -15.68
N SER A 78 11.56 27.58 -14.50
CA SER A 78 11.34 28.52 -13.41
C SER A 78 12.00 29.87 -13.68
N VAL A 79 11.28 30.94 -13.34
CA VAL A 79 11.72 32.32 -13.55
C VAL A 79 12.25 32.91 -12.24
N THR A 80 13.45 33.47 -12.30
CA THR A 80 14.19 34.02 -11.15
C THR A 80 14.47 35.53 -11.26
N ARG A 81 14.29 36.12 -12.45
CA ARG A 81 14.50 37.55 -12.77
C ARG A 81 13.58 37.98 -13.90
N GLY A 82 13.31 39.29 -14.03
CA GLY A 82 12.50 39.86 -15.10
C GLY A 82 11.00 39.92 -14.81
N LYS A 83 10.24 40.45 -15.78
CA LYS A 83 8.79 40.60 -15.76
C LYS A 83 8.13 39.55 -16.67
N TRP A 84 7.26 38.70 -16.13
CA TRP A 84 6.69 37.56 -16.89
C TRP A 84 5.14 37.54 -16.93
N TYR A 85 4.59 37.16 -18.08
CA TYR A 85 3.15 37.17 -18.38
C TYR A 85 2.64 35.82 -18.91
N TYR A 86 1.42 35.46 -18.55
CA TYR A 86 0.62 34.44 -19.24
C TYR A 86 -0.90 34.68 -19.09
N GLU A 87 -1.69 34.09 -19.99
CA GLU A 87 -3.16 34.16 -19.99
C GLU A 87 -3.81 32.82 -19.61
N VAL A 88 -4.98 32.87 -18.97
CA VAL A 88 -5.85 31.72 -18.71
C VAL A 88 -7.29 32.04 -19.08
N GLU A 89 -7.81 31.36 -20.09
CA GLU A 89 -9.19 31.48 -20.58
C GLU A 89 -10.11 30.46 -19.89
N LEU A 90 -11.20 30.95 -19.31
CA LEU A 90 -12.08 30.16 -18.46
C LEU A 90 -13.19 29.49 -19.28
N LEU A 91 -13.13 28.16 -19.44
CA LEU A 91 -14.14 27.41 -20.21
C LEU A 91 -15.38 27.05 -19.36
N THR A 92 -15.28 27.21 -18.04
CA THR A 92 -16.33 27.07 -17.03
C THR A 92 -16.14 28.11 -15.91
N SER A 93 -17.22 28.60 -15.32
CA SER A 93 -17.21 29.69 -14.32
C SER A 93 -17.07 29.25 -12.86
N GLY A 94 -16.79 27.98 -12.57
CA GLY A 94 -16.64 27.49 -11.18
C GLY A 94 -15.27 27.80 -10.56
N ARG A 95 -14.98 27.14 -9.43
CA ARG A 95 -13.81 27.47 -8.61
C ARG A 95 -12.51 26.98 -9.24
N MET A 96 -11.56 27.89 -9.39
CA MET A 96 -10.17 27.64 -9.75
C MET A 96 -9.30 28.61 -8.94
N LEU A 97 -8.02 28.31 -8.77
CA LEU A 97 -7.03 29.16 -8.08
C LEU A 97 -5.85 29.34 -9.02
N ILE A 98 -5.70 30.51 -9.63
CA ILE A 98 -4.72 30.76 -10.70
C ILE A 98 -3.60 31.68 -10.18
N GLY A 99 -2.34 31.38 -10.48
CA GLY A 99 -1.23 32.28 -10.19
C GLY A 99 0.14 31.60 -10.23
N TRP A 100 1.05 32.04 -9.36
CA TRP A 100 2.44 31.59 -9.36
C TRP A 100 2.75 30.74 -8.13
N GLY A 101 3.78 29.90 -8.21
CA GLY A 101 4.29 29.20 -7.03
C GLY A 101 5.74 28.77 -7.17
N HIS A 102 6.41 28.54 -6.05
CA HIS A 102 7.82 28.18 -6.01
C HIS A 102 8.06 26.81 -6.63
N ALA A 103 8.89 26.76 -7.65
CA ALA A 103 9.22 25.54 -8.37
C ALA A 103 9.87 24.50 -7.46
N SER A 104 10.68 24.94 -6.49
CA SER A 104 11.29 24.13 -5.44
C SER A 104 10.27 23.42 -4.56
N ASN A 105 9.47 24.19 -3.81
CA ASN A 105 8.77 23.71 -2.61
C ASN A 105 7.25 23.52 -2.75
N LEU A 106 6.61 23.99 -3.82
CA LEU A 106 5.14 23.93 -3.95
C LEU A 106 4.59 22.49 -3.77
N SER A 107 3.66 22.36 -2.83
CA SER A 107 3.09 21.08 -2.44
C SER A 107 2.27 20.43 -3.55
N ALA A 108 2.39 19.11 -3.68
CA ALA A 108 1.47 18.30 -4.49
C ALA A 108 0.20 17.92 -3.73
N PHE A 109 0.14 18.14 -2.41
CA PHE A 109 -1.00 17.80 -1.57
C PHE A 109 -2.02 18.94 -1.49
N TYR A 110 -1.53 20.15 -1.24
CA TYR A 110 -2.37 21.32 -1.00
C TYR A 110 -2.83 22.02 -2.29
N SER A 111 -3.94 22.76 -2.16
CA SER A 111 -4.34 23.75 -3.15
C SER A 111 -3.35 24.92 -3.17
N LEU A 112 -3.09 25.51 -4.34
CA LEU A 112 -2.27 26.71 -4.51
C LEU A 112 -2.76 27.81 -3.54
N GLY A 113 -1.84 28.45 -2.82
CA GLY A 113 -2.16 29.49 -1.83
C GLY A 113 -2.52 28.99 -0.42
N THR A 114 -2.55 27.67 -0.18
CA THR A 114 -2.75 27.10 1.17
C THR A 114 -1.42 26.99 1.93
N ASP A 115 -0.32 26.77 1.22
CA ASP A 115 1.03 26.83 1.76
C ASP A 115 1.64 28.23 1.54
N SER A 116 2.82 28.46 2.13
CA SER A 116 3.63 29.67 1.90
C SER A 116 4.27 29.70 0.51
N TYR A 117 4.02 28.71 -0.35
CA TYR A 117 4.75 28.51 -1.61
C TYR A 117 3.89 28.76 -2.86
N GLY A 118 2.60 29.09 -2.69
CA GLY A 118 1.69 29.45 -3.76
C GLY A 118 1.07 30.83 -3.56
N TYR A 119 0.88 31.56 -4.64
CA TYR A 119 0.23 32.86 -4.71
C TYR A 119 -0.88 32.78 -5.76
N SER A 120 -2.14 33.00 -5.37
CA SER A 120 -3.27 32.68 -6.25
C SER A 120 -4.47 33.60 -6.15
N PHE A 121 -5.26 33.63 -7.23
CA PHE A 121 -6.53 34.34 -7.34
C PHE A 121 -7.71 33.35 -7.50
N ASP A 122 -8.73 33.50 -6.66
CA ASP A 122 -9.99 32.74 -6.63
C ASP A 122 -11.12 33.62 -7.20
N GLY A 123 -11.16 33.81 -8.52
CA GLY A 123 -12.11 34.71 -9.17
C GLY A 123 -13.57 34.26 -9.16
N LEU A 124 -13.88 33.05 -8.67
CA LEU A 124 -15.27 32.73 -8.29
C LEU A 124 -15.71 33.56 -7.07
N ASN A 125 -14.78 33.85 -6.17
CA ASN A 125 -15.03 34.49 -4.87
C ASN A 125 -14.44 35.93 -4.78
N ALA A 126 -13.87 36.46 -5.87
CA ALA A 126 -13.19 37.76 -5.94
C ALA A 126 -12.21 37.99 -4.77
N ARG A 127 -11.23 37.09 -4.64
CA ARG A 127 -10.24 37.10 -3.56
C ARG A 127 -8.87 36.58 -3.97
N ARG A 128 -7.83 37.10 -3.34
CA ARG A 128 -6.47 36.54 -3.36
C ARG A 128 -6.32 35.48 -2.24
N PHE A 129 -5.41 34.53 -2.42
CA PHE A 129 -5.19 33.41 -1.50
C PHE A 129 -3.71 32.99 -1.49
N HIS A 130 -3.09 33.08 -0.31
CA HIS A 130 -1.69 32.77 0.01
C HIS A 130 -1.58 32.42 1.51
N HIS A 131 -0.65 31.55 1.94
CA HIS A 131 -0.46 31.17 3.36
C HIS A 131 -1.76 30.76 4.09
N ASN A 132 -2.74 30.18 3.37
CA ASN A 132 -4.09 29.87 3.85
C ASN A 132 -4.93 31.09 4.33
N THR A 133 -4.46 32.33 4.13
CA THR A 133 -5.22 33.56 4.35
C THR A 133 -5.88 34.03 3.04
N TYR A 134 -7.01 34.74 3.12
CA TYR A 134 -7.71 35.27 1.95
C TYR A 134 -8.23 36.69 2.16
N ASP A 135 -7.95 37.57 1.21
CA ASP A 135 -8.46 38.94 1.16
C ASP A 135 -9.32 39.15 -0.08
N ARG A 136 -10.36 40.00 0.01
CA ARG A 136 -11.11 40.46 -1.18
C ARG A 136 -10.18 41.21 -2.12
N PHE A 137 -10.19 40.82 -3.38
CA PHE A 137 -9.33 41.35 -4.44
C PHE A 137 -9.99 41.11 -5.81
N GLY A 138 -9.94 42.10 -6.70
CA GLY A 138 -10.42 41.98 -8.07
C GLY A 138 -11.93 41.79 -8.22
N LYS A 139 -12.32 41.23 -9.37
CA LYS A 139 -13.72 41.08 -9.80
C LYS A 139 -14.11 39.60 -9.90
N GLN A 140 -15.40 39.29 -9.86
CA GLN A 140 -15.86 37.92 -10.13
C GLN A 140 -15.73 37.60 -11.62
N TRP A 141 -15.24 36.40 -11.93
CA TRP A 141 -15.13 35.92 -13.31
C TRP A 141 -16.39 35.19 -13.80
N THR A 142 -16.52 35.08 -15.12
CA THR A 142 -17.57 34.34 -15.82
C THR A 142 -16.96 33.37 -16.84
N LYS A 143 -17.79 32.82 -17.73
CA LYS A 143 -17.32 31.88 -18.76
C LYS A 143 -16.86 32.66 -20.00
N ASN A 144 -15.72 32.23 -20.55
CA ASN A 144 -14.95 32.80 -21.66
C ASN A 144 -14.09 34.02 -21.31
N ASP A 145 -14.13 34.50 -20.06
CA ASP A 145 -13.20 35.53 -19.58
C ASP A 145 -11.76 35.01 -19.59
N VAL A 146 -10.81 35.95 -19.65
CA VAL A 146 -9.37 35.68 -19.69
C VAL A 146 -8.70 36.40 -18.52
N VAL A 147 -8.02 35.62 -17.68
CA VAL A 147 -7.20 36.12 -16.57
C VAL A 147 -5.76 36.27 -17.06
N GLY A 148 -5.24 37.49 -17.10
CA GLY A 148 -3.82 37.77 -17.28
C GLY A 148 -3.10 37.67 -15.94
N CYS A 149 -1.98 36.97 -15.91
CA CYS A 149 -1.19 36.71 -14.70
C CYS A 149 0.21 37.30 -14.86
N MET A 150 0.56 38.26 -14.01
CA MET A 150 1.80 39.03 -14.08
C MET A 150 2.66 38.76 -12.84
N ILE A 151 3.98 38.65 -13.02
CA ILE A 151 4.95 38.63 -11.92
C ILE A 151 6.14 39.52 -12.27
N ASP A 152 6.53 40.37 -11.33
CA ASP A 152 7.74 41.18 -11.40
C ASP A 152 8.73 40.67 -10.34
N LEU A 153 9.86 40.16 -10.81
CA LEU A 153 10.92 39.62 -9.96
C LEU A 153 12.03 40.64 -9.63
N HIS A 154 11.91 41.88 -10.13
CA HIS A 154 12.70 43.03 -9.70
C HIS A 154 11.99 43.74 -8.54
N ASP A 155 10.73 44.13 -8.76
CA ASP A 155 9.92 44.88 -7.78
C ASP A 155 9.26 43.95 -6.74
N LYS A 156 9.38 42.63 -6.93
CA LYS A 156 8.83 41.57 -6.06
C LYS A 156 7.31 41.66 -5.88
N THR A 157 6.58 41.74 -6.99
CA THR A 157 5.12 41.82 -7.00
C THR A 157 4.47 40.79 -7.92
N ILE A 158 3.22 40.44 -7.61
CA ILE A 158 2.31 39.71 -8.51
C ILE A 158 1.08 40.59 -8.70
N SER A 159 0.63 40.71 -9.95
CA SER A 159 -0.58 41.43 -10.33
C SER A 159 -1.44 40.54 -11.24
N PHE A 160 -2.73 40.85 -11.34
CA PHE A 160 -3.66 40.11 -12.21
C PHE A 160 -4.52 41.08 -13.00
N SER A 161 -4.86 40.71 -14.23
CA SER A 161 -5.85 41.41 -15.06
C SER A 161 -6.99 40.49 -15.46
N LEU A 162 -8.16 41.07 -15.72
CA LEU A 162 -9.34 40.38 -16.23
C LEU A 162 -9.77 41.05 -17.53
N ASN A 163 -9.72 40.33 -18.65
CA ASN A 163 -10.02 40.85 -19.98
C ASN A 163 -9.24 42.15 -20.34
N GLY A 164 -7.99 42.26 -19.88
CA GLY A 164 -7.10 43.40 -20.12
C GLY A 164 -7.21 44.56 -19.12
N GLU A 165 -8.20 44.56 -18.23
CA GLU A 165 -8.32 45.52 -17.14
C GLU A 165 -7.54 45.01 -15.90
N LEU A 166 -6.68 45.84 -15.29
CA LEU A 166 -6.01 45.49 -14.03
C LEU A 166 -7.03 45.31 -12.90
N MET A 167 -6.83 44.29 -12.07
CA MET A 167 -7.68 44.03 -10.90
C MET A 167 -7.12 44.72 -9.66
N LEU A 168 -8.00 45.41 -8.94
CA LEU A 168 -7.65 46.22 -7.77
C LEU A 168 -8.04 45.52 -6.45
N ASP A 169 -7.36 45.85 -5.37
CA ASP A 169 -7.83 45.56 -4.01
C ASP A 169 -8.93 46.55 -3.54
N ASN A 170 -9.37 46.44 -2.28
CA ASN A 170 -10.40 47.35 -1.72
C ASN A 170 -9.91 48.79 -1.48
N TYR A 171 -8.61 49.06 -1.63
CA TYR A 171 -7.98 50.36 -1.42
C TYR A 171 -7.59 51.04 -2.76
N GLY A 172 -7.66 50.30 -3.87
CA GLY A 172 -7.33 50.77 -5.21
C GLY A 172 -5.94 50.36 -5.71
N ASN A 173 -5.23 49.46 -5.01
CA ASN A 173 -3.91 48.99 -5.42
C ASN A 173 -4.01 47.89 -6.49
N GLU A 174 -3.19 47.98 -7.53
CA GLU A 174 -3.07 47.00 -8.62
C GLU A 174 -2.24 45.76 -8.22
N THR A 175 -1.39 45.88 -7.20
CA THR A 175 -0.53 44.82 -6.68
C THR A 175 -1.33 43.81 -5.87
N ALA A 176 -1.49 42.61 -6.41
CA ALA A 176 -2.22 41.52 -5.75
C ALA A 176 -1.40 40.90 -4.60
N PHE A 177 -0.09 40.78 -4.77
CA PHE A 177 0.86 40.39 -3.73
C PHE A 177 2.16 41.17 -3.89
N ASP A 178 2.83 41.44 -2.77
CA ASP A 178 4.09 42.14 -2.64
C ASP A 178 5.10 41.33 -1.80
N GLY A 179 6.35 41.78 -1.72
CA GLY A 179 7.35 41.22 -0.81
C GLY A 179 7.85 39.80 -1.11
N LEU A 180 7.72 39.32 -2.35
CA LEU A 180 8.03 37.93 -2.75
C LEU A 180 9.41 37.41 -2.25
N ASP A 181 9.40 36.24 -1.61
CA ASP A 181 10.58 35.51 -1.13
C ASP A 181 11.21 34.66 -2.24
N ILE A 182 11.88 35.31 -3.20
CA ILE A 182 12.57 34.64 -4.32
C ILE A 182 13.55 33.58 -3.81
N ASP A 183 13.30 32.31 -4.14
CA ASP A 183 14.15 31.16 -3.81
C ASP A 183 15.20 30.88 -4.90
N GLU A 184 16.14 29.97 -4.63
CA GLU A 184 17.22 29.60 -5.57
C GLU A 184 16.72 29.07 -6.92
N ILE A 185 15.52 28.47 -6.98
CA ILE A 185 14.96 27.88 -8.21
C ILE A 185 13.97 28.84 -8.88
N GLY A 186 13.17 29.59 -8.11
CA GLY A 186 12.26 30.60 -8.62
C GLY A 186 10.84 30.11 -8.89
N PHE A 187 10.05 30.97 -9.54
CA PHE A 187 8.61 30.79 -9.71
C PHE A 187 8.24 30.04 -10.98
N VAL A 188 7.14 29.30 -10.94
CA VAL A 188 6.47 28.73 -12.12
C VAL A 188 4.98 29.08 -12.12
N PRO A 189 4.35 29.22 -13.31
CA PRO A 189 2.91 29.28 -13.41
C PRO A 189 2.26 28.03 -12.83
N ALA A 190 1.20 28.23 -12.06
CA ALA A 190 0.47 27.19 -11.36
C ALA A 190 -1.05 27.47 -11.33
N ILE A 191 -1.82 26.40 -11.15
CA ILE A 191 -3.27 26.47 -10.97
C ILE A 191 -3.74 25.32 -10.10
N THR A 192 -4.73 25.55 -9.23
CA THR A 192 -5.60 24.48 -8.72
C THR A 192 -6.96 24.55 -9.39
N SER A 193 -7.31 23.51 -10.16
CA SER A 193 -8.63 23.37 -10.79
C SER A 193 -9.51 22.44 -9.95
N PHE A 194 -10.73 22.88 -9.61
CA PHE A 194 -11.68 22.05 -8.85
C PHE A 194 -12.52 21.14 -9.76
N SER A 195 -13.25 20.21 -9.14
CA SER A 195 -14.05 19.21 -9.85
C SER A 195 -15.01 19.83 -10.88
N GLY A 196 -15.06 19.23 -12.07
CA GLY A 196 -15.85 19.68 -13.21
C GLY A 196 -15.30 20.90 -13.97
N GLN A 197 -14.25 21.58 -13.49
CA GLN A 197 -13.78 22.84 -14.10
C GLN A 197 -12.81 22.63 -15.26
N LYS A 198 -12.81 23.60 -16.18
CA LYS A 198 -11.99 23.62 -17.41
C LYS A 198 -11.49 25.02 -17.69
N ALA A 199 -10.21 25.13 -18.03
CA ALA A 199 -9.58 26.34 -18.52
C ALA A 199 -8.60 26.00 -19.66
N ARG A 200 -8.27 26.99 -20.49
CA ARG A 200 -7.23 26.95 -21.51
C ARG A 200 -6.11 27.90 -21.10
N PHE A 201 -4.89 27.38 -20.98
CA PHE A 201 -3.71 28.18 -20.70
C PHE A 201 -3.09 28.67 -22.00
N ASN A 202 -2.58 29.90 -21.98
CA ASN A 202 -1.71 30.42 -23.02
C ASN A 202 -0.49 31.10 -22.39
N PHE A 203 0.67 30.48 -22.58
CA PHE A 203 1.96 31.00 -22.10
C PHE A 203 2.68 31.87 -23.14
N GLY A 204 2.04 32.18 -24.26
CA GLY A 204 2.59 33.08 -25.27
C GLY A 204 3.73 32.51 -26.09
N GLN A 205 3.71 31.19 -26.36
CA GLN A 205 4.61 30.55 -27.31
C GLN A 205 4.39 31.08 -28.75
N ASP A 206 3.15 31.51 -29.05
CA ASP A 206 2.83 32.45 -30.11
C ASP A 206 2.27 33.72 -29.46
N VAL A 207 2.93 34.87 -29.67
CA VAL A 207 2.52 36.15 -29.09
C VAL A 207 1.17 36.63 -29.67
N HIS A 208 0.84 36.28 -30.91
CA HIS A 208 -0.43 36.65 -31.55
C HIS A 208 -1.63 35.85 -31.02
N SER A 209 -1.40 34.77 -30.27
CA SER A 209 -2.45 33.99 -29.62
C SER A 209 -2.91 34.56 -28.28
N LEU A 210 -2.17 35.53 -27.72
CA LEU A 210 -2.53 36.28 -26.51
C LEU A 210 -3.56 37.36 -26.86
N LYS A 211 -4.64 37.46 -26.09
CA LYS A 211 -5.78 38.36 -26.36
C LYS A 211 -5.63 39.74 -25.74
N TYR A 212 -4.93 39.84 -24.61
CA TYR A 212 -4.89 41.03 -23.75
C TYR A 212 -3.47 41.45 -23.33
N PHE A 213 -2.45 40.69 -23.73
CA PHE A 213 -1.04 41.04 -23.56
C PHE A 213 -0.70 42.46 -24.07
N THR A 214 -1.27 42.91 -25.18
CA THR A 214 -1.06 44.27 -25.72
C THR A 214 -1.69 45.38 -24.87
N SER A 215 -2.66 45.06 -24.01
CA SER A 215 -3.34 46.00 -23.12
C SER A 215 -2.63 46.21 -21.79
N CYS A 216 -2.02 45.16 -21.22
CA CYS A 216 -1.45 45.19 -19.86
C CYS A 216 0.00 44.66 -19.74
N GLY A 217 0.46 43.77 -20.63
CA GLY A 217 1.82 43.23 -20.56
C GLY A 217 2.86 44.04 -21.35
N LEU A 218 2.55 44.34 -22.61
CA LEU A 218 3.53 44.86 -23.58
C LEU A 218 4.02 46.27 -23.27
N GLN A 219 3.16 47.16 -22.76
CA GLN A 219 3.52 48.55 -22.45
C GLN A 219 4.33 48.67 -21.14
N GLU A 220 4.11 47.76 -20.20
CA GLU A 220 4.80 47.67 -18.91
C GLU A 220 6.11 46.85 -18.97
N GLY A 221 6.43 46.27 -20.14
CA GLY A 221 7.67 45.53 -20.38
C GLY A 221 7.68 44.09 -19.89
N TYR A 222 6.52 43.43 -19.80
CA TYR A 222 6.44 41.98 -19.51
C TYR A 222 6.77 41.14 -20.75
N GLU A 223 7.49 40.03 -20.57
CA GLU A 223 7.68 39.01 -21.59
C GLU A 223 6.72 37.82 -21.41
N PRO A 224 6.15 37.23 -22.47
CA PRO A 224 5.35 36.02 -22.35
C PRO A 224 6.20 34.81 -21.97
N PHE A 225 5.73 34.03 -20.99
CA PHE A 225 6.48 32.93 -20.35
C PHE A 225 7.13 31.90 -21.30
N CYS A 226 6.54 31.65 -22.48
CA CYS A 226 7.06 30.72 -23.48
C CYS A 226 7.59 31.39 -24.77
N VAL A 227 7.78 32.72 -24.82
CA VAL A 227 8.11 33.45 -26.07
C VAL A 227 9.37 32.92 -26.77
N ASN A 228 10.36 32.48 -26.00
CA ASN A 228 11.63 31.94 -26.52
C ASN A 228 11.66 30.39 -26.60
N MET A 229 10.51 29.70 -26.45
CA MET A 229 10.44 28.23 -26.40
C MET A 229 10.04 27.60 -27.75
N SER A 230 10.99 26.93 -28.41
CA SER A 230 10.74 26.15 -29.64
C SER A 230 9.99 24.84 -29.43
N LYS A 231 9.74 24.44 -28.18
CA LYS A 231 8.95 23.27 -27.79
C LYS A 231 7.85 23.69 -26.83
N ASN A 232 6.70 23.05 -26.93
CA ASN A 232 5.56 23.29 -26.04
C ASN A 232 5.97 22.99 -24.58
N ALA A 233 5.55 23.86 -23.65
CA ALA A 233 5.84 23.67 -22.23
C ALA A 233 5.27 22.35 -21.69
N THR A 234 6.05 21.70 -20.84
CA THR A 234 5.69 20.49 -20.09
C THR A 234 5.04 20.87 -18.76
N PHE A 235 4.04 20.08 -18.37
CA PHE A 235 3.26 20.31 -17.15
C PHE A 235 3.33 19.12 -16.21
N TRP A 236 3.34 19.41 -14.91
CA TRP A 236 3.23 18.43 -13.84
C TRP A 236 1.90 18.61 -13.13
N TYR A 237 1.26 17.52 -12.72
CA TYR A 237 -0.01 17.55 -12.00
C TYR A 237 0.06 16.84 -10.65
N SER A 238 -0.77 17.24 -9.69
CA SER A 238 -0.89 16.55 -8.40
C SER A 238 -1.59 15.22 -8.59
N ASN A 239 -0.93 14.13 -8.20
CA ASN A 239 -1.41 12.77 -8.36
C ASN A 239 -1.65 12.14 -7.00
N PHE A 240 -2.93 12.02 -6.64
CA PHE A 240 -3.43 11.48 -5.36
C PHE A 240 -3.51 9.94 -5.35
N ILE A 241 -2.73 9.26 -6.19
CA ILE A 241 -2.54 7.81 -6.13
C ILE A 241 -1.43 7.54 -5.10
N PRO A 242 -1.72 6.88 -3.97
CA PRO A 242 -0.70 6.68 -2.94
C PRO A 242 0.48 5.85 -3.45
N ARG A 243 1.69 6.28 -3.12
CA ARG A 243 2.95 5.67 -3.58
C ARG A 243 3.99 5.64 -2.47
N PHE A 244 4.67 4.52 -2.32
CA PHE A 244 5.81 4.40 -1.41
C PHE A 244 7.04 5.14 -1.95
N ILE A 245 7.63 5.99 -1.11
CA ILE A 245 8.81 6.81 -1.40
C ILE A 245 9.85 6.60 -0.28
N PRO A 246 11.17 6.57 -0.56
CA PRO A 246 12.20 6.47 0.49
C PRO A 246 12.09 7.60 1.52
N ILE A 247 12.25 7.27 2.79
CA ILE A 247 12.32 8.26 3.87
C ILE A 247 13.56 9.14 3.66
N LYS A 248 13.38 10.47 3.74
CA LYS A 248 14.44 11.48 3.61
C LYS A 248 14.71 12.17 4.94
N SER A 249 15.98 12.28 5.32
CA SER A 249 16.44 12.70 6.65
C SER A 249 15.94 14.06 7.17
N ASN A 250 15.37 14.93 6.34
CA ASN A 250 14.99 16.30 6.71
C ASN A 250 13.49 16.62 6.54
N SER A 251 12.67 15.71 6.01
CA SER A 251 11.28 16.02 5.62
C SER A 251 10.28 14.90 5.95
N SER A 252 10.55 14.15 7.02
CA SER A 252 9.73 13.04 7.48
C SER A 252 9.50 13.08 8.98
N SER A 253 8.29 12.69 9.36
CA SER A 253 7.82 12.38 10.71
C SER A 253 8.67 11.33 11.44
N PHE A 254 9.29 10.42 10.68
CA PHE A 254 10.18 9.38 11.21
C PHE A 254 11.65 9.65 10.94
N GLU A 255 12.47 9.23 11.91
CA GLU A 255 13.90 9.00 11.78
C GLU A 255 14.19 7.49 11.71
N VAL A 256 15.21 7.12 10.93
CA VAL A 256 15.59 5.73 10.67
C VAL A 256 17.06 5.55 11.04
N ILE A 257 17.32 4.82 12.11
CA ILE A 257 18.67 4.52 12.60
C ILE A 257 19.00 3.08 12.21
N ARG A 258 20.15 2.88 11.54
CA ARG A 258 20.68 1.55 11.19
C ARG A 258 21.70 1.13 12.23
N ILE A 259 21.61 -0.12 12.70
CA ILE A 259 22.57 -0.71 13.64
C ILE A 259 23.10 -1.99 13.00
N GLY A 260 24.43 -2.16 13.02
CA GLY A 260 25.11 -3.34 12.47
C GLY A 260 24.85 -4.60 13.29
N ALA A 261 25.38 -5.73 12.83
CA ALA A 261 25.38 -6.95 13.63
C ALA A 261 26.29 -6.77 14.86
N SER A 262 25.86 -7.28 16.00
CA SER A 262 26.69 -7.45 17.21
C SER A 262 27.07 -8.93 17.35
N ARG A 263 27.76 -9.29 18.44
CA ARG A 263 28.00 -10.70 18.81
C ARG A 263 26.68 -11.41 19.15
N ASP A 264 25.82 -10.72 19.89
CA ASP A 264 24.61 -11.30 20.49
C ASP A 264 23.31 -10.84 19.80
N ASP A 265 23.33 -9.67 19.14
CA ASP A 265 22.18 -9.08 18.43
C ASP A 265 22.34 -9.13 16.90
N PRO A 266 21.29 -9.53 16.15
CA PRO A 266 21.28 -9.45 14.68
C PRO A 266 21.21 -7.98 14.22
N PRO A 267 21.64 -7.68 12.97
CA PRO A 267 21.56 -6.33 12.45
C PRO A 267 20.10 -5.85 12.37
N LEU A 268 19.88 -4.59 12.75
CA LEU A 268 18.52 -4.07 12.95
C LEU A 268 18.37 -2.62 12.48
N ILE A 269 17.11 -2.25 12.24
CA ILE A 269 16.74 -0.89 11.84
C ILE A 269 15.72 -0.34 12.85
N LYS A 270 16.11 0.68 13.62
CA LYS A 270 15.28 1.35 14.62
C LYS A 270 14.51 2.51 13.99
N LEU A 271 13.23 2.62 14.35
CA LEU A 271 12.30 3.66 13.91
C LEU A 271 11.95 4.56 15.09
N GLN A 272 12.25 5.86 14.98
CA GLN A 272 11.90 6.88 15.97
C GLN A 272 10.97 7.93 15.38
N SER A 273 9.96 8.35 16.14
CA SER A 273 9.09 9.48 15.78
C SER A 273 9.73 10.81 16.19
N ARG A 274 9.72 11.77 15.26
CA ARG A 274 10.14 13.16 15.46
C ARG A 274 8.98 14.08 15.85
N LEU A 275 7.75 13.68 15.53
CA LEU A 275 6.54 14.42 15.92
C LEU A 275 6.18 14.25 17.40
N PHE A 276 6.75 13.25 18.08
CA PHE A 276 6.53 13.02 19.50
C PHE A 276 6.98 14.22 20.36
N GLY A 277 6.02 14.88 21.02
CA GLY A 277 6.25 16.08 21.82
C GLY A 277 6.08 17.39 21.06
N THR A 278 5.77 17.36 19.77
CA THR A 278 5.35 18.55 19.00
C THR A 278 3.86 18.82 19.18
N LEU A 279 3.39 20.00 18.72
CA LEU A 279 1.96 20.30 18.60
C LEU A 279 1.31 19.73 17.33
N GLU A 280 2.08 19.06 16.46
CA GLU A 280 1.56 18.48 15.23
C GLU A 280 0.76 17.20 15.52
N LYS A 281 -0.38 17.06 14.85
CA LYS A 281 -1.21 15.87 14.95
C LYS A 281 -0.47 14.68 14.32
N VAL A 282 -0.10 13.69 15.13
CA VAL A 282 0.41 12.41 14.64
C VAL A 282 -0.67 11.72 13.79
N GLU A 283 -0.28 11.18 12.64
CA GLU A 283 -1.16 10.40 11.76
C GLU A 283 -0.75 8.92 11.71
N PHE A 284 -1.67 8.08 11.24
CA PHE A 284 -1.41 6.65 11.05
C PHE A 284 -0.65 6.44 9.74
N GLU A 285 0.57 5.92 9.82
CA GLU A 285 1.49 5.82 8.69
C GLU A 285 1.69 4.39 8.19
N PHE A 286 1.96 4.27 6.88
CA PHE A 286 2.18 3.01 6.20
C PHE A 286 3.65 2.90 5.78
N LEU A 287 4.40 1.99 6.39
CA LEU A 287 5.83 1.79 6.18
C LEU A 287 6.10 0.41 5.56
N ARG A 288 7.12 0.32 4.69
CA ARG A 288 7.62 -0.95 4.15
C ARG A 288 9.11 -0.93 3.90
N LEU A 289 9.72 -2.11 3.78
CA LEU A 289 11.07 -2.26 3.24
C LEU A 289 11.08 -2.12 1.70
N SER A 290 12.22 -1.69 1.16
CA SER A 290 12.38 -1.30 -0.25
C SER A 290 12.44 -2.45 -1.26
N LEU A 291 12.75 -3.67 -0.81
CA LEU A 291 12.99 -4.84 -1.66
C LEU A 291 11.94 -5.95 -1.37
N PRO A 292 11.41 -6.63 -2.39
CA PRO A 292 10.45 -7.71 -2.21
C PRO A 292 11.10 -9.11 -2.18
N ILE A 293 10.47 -10.02 -1.46
CA ILE A 293 10.54 -11.46 -1.76
C ILE A 293 9.60 -11.76 -2.94
N SER A 294 9.95 -12.72 -3.81
CA SER A 294 9.05 -13.23 -4.85
C SER A 294 8.68 -14.69 -4.54
N CYS A 295 7.38 -14.99 -4.42
CA CYS A 295 6.85 -16.35 -4.30
C CYS A 295 7.14 -17.17 -5.58
N HIS A 296 7.27 -18.49 -5.47
CA HIS A 296 7.44 -19.36 -6.64
C HIS A 296 6.23 -19.30 -7.60
N ASP A 297 6.47 -19.55 -8.90
CA ASP A 297 5.44 -19.53 -9.94
C ASP A 297 4.45 -20.71 -9.87
N LYS A 298 4.85 -21.79 -9.18
CA LYS A 298 4.00 -22.93 -8.83
C LYS A 298 4.31 -23.33 -7.40
N PHE A 299 3.27 -23.48 -6.58
CA PHE A 299 3.45 -23.97 -5.21
C PHE A 299 3.55 -25.49 -5.16
N VAL A 300 4.36 -25.96 -4.22
CA VAL A 300 4.52 -27.37 -3.86
C VAL A 300 3.75 -27.61 -2.55
N PRO A 301 3.01 -28.71 -2.37
CA PRO A 301 2.36 -29.01 -1.10
C PRO A 301 3.39 -29.14 0.04
N ARG A 302 3.10 -28.55 1.21
CA ARG A 302 4.03 -28.50 2.35
C ARG A 302 4.58 -29.89 2.73
N GLN A 303 3.74 -30.92 2.63
CA GLN A 303 4.12 -32.32 2.86
C GLN A 303 5.27 -32.77 1.95
N VAL A 304 5.19 -32.50 0.65
CA VAL A 304 6.23 -32.85 -0.33
C VAL A 304 7.51 -32.05 -0.10
N THR A 305 7.41 -30.80 0.36
CA THR A 305 8.59 -29.99 0.75
C THR A 305 9.27 -30.57 2.00
N LEU A 306 8.51 -31.02 2.99
CA LEU A 306 9.04 -31.68 4.20
C LEU A 306 9.67 -33.04 3.88
N GLU A 307 9.02 -33.87 3.06
CA GLU A 307 9.54 -35.17 2.61
C GLU A 307 10.86 -35.02 1.86
N ARG A 308 10.95 -34.07 0.91
CA ARG A 308 12.21 -33.75 0.21
C ARG A 308 13.31 -33.32 1.18
N ARG A 309 12.99 -32.45 2.14
CA ARG A 309 13.94 -32.02 3.18
C ARG A 309 14.44 -33.21 4.01
N GLN A 310 13.56 -34.16 4.35
CA GLN A 310 13.93 -35.34 5.14
C GLN A 310 14.75 -36.35 4.32
N ILE A 311 14.46 -36.53 3.02
CA ILE A 311 15.26 -37.36 2.12
C ILE A 311 16.68 -36.82 2.01
N VAL A 312 16.86 -35.53 1.71
CA VAL A 312 18.19 -34.91 1.57
C VAL A 312 18.96 -34.93 2.91
N LEU A 313 18.27 -34.81 4.05
CA LEU A 313 18.88 -34.96 5.37
C LEU A 313 19.39 -36.40 5.60
N ASN A 314 18.64 -37.42 5.19
CA ASN A 314 19.06 -38.81 5.31
C ASN A 314 20.22 -39.13 4.35
N GLU A 315 20.13 -38.76 3.07
CA GLU A 315 21.21 -38.92 2.07
C GLU A 315 22.51 -38.25 2.54
N TYR A 316 22.40 -37.06 3.14
CA TYR A 316 23.53 -36.37 3.73
C TYR A 316 24.16 -37.17 4.89
N LEU A 317 23.35 -37.64 5.84
CA LEU A 317 23.82 -38.41 7.01
C LEU A 317 24.49 -39.73 6.59
N GLU A 318 23.92 -40.44 5.62
CA GLU A 318 24.48 -41.66 5.03
C GLU A 318 25.84 -41.39 4.40
N SER A 319 25.97 -40.31 3.60
CA SER A 319 27.25 -39.93 2.97
C SER A 319 28.36 -39.52 3.94
N HIS A 320 28.05 -39.27 5.22
CA HIS A 320 29.04 -39.02 6.28
C HIS A 320 29.35 -40.28 7.08
N ALA A 321 28.36 -41.14 7.31
CA ALA A 321 28.61 -42.48 7.85
C ALA A 321 29.56 -43.30 6.95
N GLU A 322 29.47 -43.17 5.62
CA GLU A 322 30.41 -43.82 4.69
C GLU A 322 31.85 -43.30 4.82
N LYS A 323 32.05 -41.98 4.99
CA LYS A 323 33.39 -41.37 5.15
C LYS A 323 34.13 -41.88 6.39
N HIS A 324 33.41 -42.15 7.48
CA HIS A 324 34.00 -42.65 8.72
C HIS A 324 34.33 -44.16 8.71
N ASN A 325 33.95 -44.91 7.66
CA ASN A 325 34.20 -46.35 7.57
C ASN A 325 35.52 -46.76 6.89
N PHE A 326 36.38 -45.80 6.51
CA PHE A 326 37.69 -46.09 5.92
C PHE A 326 38.87 -45.71 6.84
N ILE A 327 39.33 -46.68 7.65
CA ILE A 327 40.74 -47.10 7.84
C ILE A 327 40.82 -48.02 9.06
N PHE A 328 41.19 -49.29 8.85
CA PHE A 328 42.20 -49.95 9.69
C PHE A 328 42.85 -51.12 8.93
N LEU A 329 43.96 -50.85 8.26
CA LEU A 329 44.86 -51.90 7.76
C LEU A 329 45.77 -52.38 8.90
N SER A 330 46.18 -53.65 8.83
CA SER A 330 46.63 -54.43 10.00
C SER A 330 48.15 -54.50 10.20
N LYS A 331 48.56 -55.04 11.38
CA LYS A 331 49.87 -55.64 11.79
C LYS A 331 50.80 -54.77 12.68
N PRO A 332 51.75 -55.37 13.45
CA PRO A 332 51.79 -56.75 14.02
C PRO A 332 52.46 -56.93 15.44
N THR A 333 52.14 -58.04 16.13
CA THR A 333 53.01 -58.81 17.12
C THR A 333 53.47 -58.09 18.42
N THR A 334 53.94 -58.73 19.52
CA THR A 334 54.46 -60.10 19.84
C THR A 334 54.08 -60.50 21.33
N PRO A 335 54.56 -61.57 22.04
CA PRO A 335 53.63 -62.43 22.83
C PRO A 335 54.04 -62.78 24.30
N SER A 336 53.35 -63.79 24.88
CA SER A 336 53.60 -64.53 26.15
C SER A 336 53.15 -63.83 27.45
N SER A 337 52.72 -64.52 28.53
CA SER A 337 52.68 -65.99 28.82
C SER A 337 51.47 -66.42 29.70
N ASN A 338 51.26 -67.74 29.80
CA ASN A 338 50.56 -68.56 30.81
C ASN A 338 50.29 -67.91 32.20
N GLU A 339 49.26 -68.25 32.98
CA GLU A 339 48.28 -69.39 32.97
C GLU A 339 46.94 -68.94 33.67
N GLN A 340 45.95 -69.71 34.16
CA GLN A 340 45.81 -71.14 34.52
C GLN A 340 44.34 -71.66 34.36
N THR A 341 43.88 -72.52 35.29
CA THR A 341 42.57 -73.20 35.43
C THR A 341 41.47 -72.32 36.10
N GLU A 342 40.18 -72.67 36.20
CA GLU A 342 39.50 -73.98 36.17
C GLU A 342 38.03 -73.94 35.65
N SER A 343 37.24 -75.01 35.80
CA SER A 343 35.96 -75.19 35.08
C SER A 343 34.87 -75.98 35.85
N SER A 344 33.71 -76.18 35.19
CA SER A 344 32.59 -77.11 35.50
C SER A 344 31.47 -76.56 36.42
N THR A 345 30.22 -76.44 35.93
CA THR A 345 29.03 -77.35 36.06
C THR A 345 28.44 -77.41 37.48
N THR A 346 27.12 -77.46 37.76
CA THR A 346 25.93 -78.19 37.20
C THR A 346 24.63 -77.48 37.70
N ASP A 347 23.37 -77.71 37.29
CA ASP A 347 22.68 -78.52 36.26
C ASP A 347 21.22 -78.03 36.07
N LYS A 348 20.57 -78.35 34.93
CA LYS A 348 19.16 -78.81 34.68
C LYS A 348 17.93 -78.16 35.43
N SER A 349 16.70 -78.08 34.89
CA SER A 349 16.05 -78.67 33.68
C SER A 349 14.64 -78.10 33.41
N GLN A 350 14.20 -78.12 32.13
CA GLN A 350 12.81 -78.35 31.63
C GLN A 350 11.70 -77.31 31.95
N SER A 351 10.60 -77.15 31.20
CA SER A 351 10.19 -77.57 29.83
C SER A 351 8.84 -76.93 29.44
N ASP A 352 8.59 -76.69 28.13
CA ASP A 352 7.26 -76.70 27.45
C ASP A 352 6.14 -75.71 27.89
N SER A 353 5.14 -75.27 27.07
CA SER A 353 4.89 -75.37 25.61
C SER A 353 3.80 -74.37 25.14
N ALA A 354 3.65 -74.23 23.80
CA ALA A 354 2.44 -73.89 23.01
C ALA A 354 1.74 -72.48 23.05
N ASN A 355 1.35 -72.02 21.85
CA ASN A 355 0.40 -70.90 21.56
C ASN A 355 -1.00 -71.44 21.19
N PRO A 356 -2.06 -70.60 21.18
CA PRO A 356 -2.58 -70.09 19.88
C PRO A 356 -3.02 -68.59 19.94
N LEU A 357 -3.00 -67.74 18.88
CA LEU A 357 -3.85 -67.69 17.66
C LEU A 357 -5.37 -67.74 17.97
N VAL A 358 -6.25 -66.81 17.54
CA VAL A 358 -6.79 -66.46 16.18
C VAL A 358 -7.62 -65.13 16.36
N LYS A 359 -7.49 -64.05 15.56
CA LYS A 359 -8.30 -63.61 14.36
C LYS A 359 -9.85 -63.57 14.56
N PHE A 360 -10.70 -62.74 13.92
CA PHE A 360 -10.59 -61.72 12.84
C PHE A 360 -11.85 -60.79 12.74
N THR A 361 -11.70 -59.57 12.17
CA THR A 361 -12.64 -58.69 11.38
C THR A 361 -14.12 -58.39 11.73
N ASP A 362 -14.47 -57.09 11.65
CA ASP A 362 -15.58 -56.38 10.93
C ASP A 362 -17.05 -56.90 10.98
N GLN A 363 -18.12 -56.07 10.96
CA GLN A 363 -18.46 -55.02 9.96
C GLN A 363 -19.69 -54.15 10.39
N SER A 364 -20.18 -53.27 9.50
CA SER A 364 -21.10 -52.14 9.76
C SER A 364 -22.62 -52.42 9.69
N THR A 365 -23.46 -51.50 10.22
CA THR A 365 -24.66 -50.92 9.54
C THR A 365 -25.31 -49.77 10.36
N SER A 366 -26.47 -49.23 9.95
CA SER A 366 -26.97 -47.87 10.31
C SER A 366 -28.43 -47.80 10.79
N ARG A 367 -28.81 -46.74 11.56
CA ARG A 367 -29.92 -45.78 11.26
C ARG A 367 -30.37 -44.85 12.43
N LYS A 368 -30.42 -43.53 12.12
CA LYS A 368 -31.41 -42.48 12.52
C LYS A 368 -31.69 -42.13 14.01
N SER A 369 -32.25 -40.93 14.19
CA SER A 369 -32.42 -40.14 15.43
C SER A 369 -33.85 -40.11 16.00
N PRO A 370 -34.03 -39.53 17.21
CA PRO A 370 -35.07 -38.49 17.40
C PRO A 370 -34.58 -37.21 18.15
N LEU A 371 -35.52 -36.35 18.58
CA LEU A 371 -35.34 -34.91 18.92
C LEU A 371 -35.54 -34.54 20.41
N SER A 372 -34.83 -33.49 20.88
CA SER A 372 -35.32 -32.35 21.71
C SER A 372 -34.21 -31.27 21.74
N ILE A 373 -34.38 -29.93 21.79
CA ILE A 373 -35.45 -28.94 22.07
C ILE A 373 -35.56 -28.45 23.53
N MET A 374 -34.90 -27.31 23.81
CA MET A 374 -35.27 -26.17 24.68
C MET A 374 -34.11 -25.12 24.61
N SER A 375 -34.26 -23.80 24.80
CA SER A 375 -35.42 -22.88 24.78
C SER A 375 -34.92 -21.42 24.72
N GLU A 376 -35.86 -20.45 24.71
CA GLU A 376 -35.65 -18.98 24.90
C GLU A 376 -35.04 -18.17 23.72
N ASN A 377 -35.37 -16.88 23.52
CA ASN A 377 -36.64 -16.17 23.78
C ASN A 377 -36.79 -15.00 22.77
N LYS A 378 -38.04 -14.61 22.43
CA LYS A 378 -38.34 -13.44 21.57
C LYS A 378 -39.59 -12.69 22.02
N SER A 379 -39.46 -11.38 22.20
CA SER A 379 -40.57 -10.44 22.42
C SER A 379 -41.13 -9.89 21.10
N ASN A 380 -42.38 -9.39 21.12
CA ASN A 380 -43.16 -9.02 19.92
C ASN A 380 -43.30 -7.51 19.72
N ALA A 381 -43.43 -7.09 18.45
CA ALA A 381 -44.22 -5.91 18.04
C ALA A 381 -44.78 -6.13 16.61
N LYS A 382 -46.02 -5.67 16.33
CA LYS A 382 -46.70 -5.79 15.02
C LYS A 382 -47.64 -4.61 14.74
N SER A 383 -47.53 -3.99 13.56
CA SER A 383 -48.50 -3.05 12.94
C SER A 383 -48.03 -2.72 11.50
N SER A 384 -48.85 -2.50 10.45
CA SER A 384 -50.25 -2.87 10.17
C SER A 384 -50.60 -2.78 8.64
N THR A 385 -49.59 -2.72 7.76
CA THR A 385 -49.62 -2.21 6.37
C THR A 385 -50.32 -3.09 5.32
N LYS A 386 -51.60 -3.44 5.52
CA LYS A 386 -52.40 -4.24 4.56
C LYS A 386 -53.46 -3.48 3.74
N LYS A 387 -53.72 -2.19 3.99
CA LYS A 387 -54.76 -1.43 3.26
C LYS A 387 -54.31 -0.63 2.03
N PHE A 388 -53.01 -0.47 1.77
CA PHE A 388 -52.51 0.42 0.70
C PHE A 388 -52.39 -0.24 -0.69
N ASN A 389 -52.31 -1.58 -0.75
CA ASN A 389 -51.98 -2.30 -1.99
C ASN A 389 -53.14 -2.48 -2.99
N SER A 390 -54.40 -2.33 -2.57
CA SER A 390 -55.56 -2.51 -3.46
C SER A 390 -55.81 -1.31 -4.37
N PHE A 391 -55.38 -0.10 -3.98
CA PHE A 391 -55.65 1.13 -4.74
C PHE A 391 -54.77 1.25 -5.99
N PHE A 392 -53.48 0.92 -5.87
CA PHE A 392 -52.49 1.07 -6.95
C PHE A 392 -52.63 0.08 -8.11
N GLN A 393 -53.42 -1.00 -7.97
CA GLN A 393 -53.65 -1.94 -9.09
C GLN A 393 -54.67 -1.43 -10.13
N SER A 394 -55.43 -0.37 -9.85
CA SER A 394 -56.48 0.13 -10.75
C SER A 394 -55.94 1.03 -11.89
N LEU A 395 -54.83 1.74 -11.68
CA LEU A 395 -54.36 2.83 -12.57
C LEU A 395 -53.36 2.42 -13.68
N LEU A 396 -53.11 1.12 -13.89
CA LEU A 396 -52.05 0.65 -14.82
C LEU A 396 -52.58 -0.21 -15.98
N LYS A 397 -53.64 0.27 -16.65
CA LYS A 397 -54.09 -0.19 -17.96
C LYS A 397 -54.26 1.01 -18.90
N GLU A 398 -53.31 1.22 -19.81
CA GLU A 398 -53.53 1.23 -21.27
C GLU A 398 -52.27 1.60 -22.08
N GLN A 399 -52.41 1.50 -23.41
CA GLN A 399 -51.52 1.95 -24.49
C GLN A 399 -50.25 1.11 -24.78
N GLN A 400 -50.08 0.79 -26.07
CA GLN A 400 -48.96 0.04 -26.67
C GLN A 400 -48.13 0.96 -27.59
N PRO A 401 -46.80 0.78 -27.72
CA PRO A 401 -45.99 1.38 -28.77
C PRO A 401 -45.78 0.44 -29.99
N PRO A 402 -45.60 0.99 -31.22
CA PRO A 402 -45.45 0.21 -32.45
C PRO A 402 -44.02 -0.32 -32.71
N THR A 403 -43.89 -1.18 -33.73
CA THR A 403 -42.69 -1.95 -34.08
C THR A 403 -41.67 -1.20 -34.95
N LYS A 404 -40.39 -1.60 -34.86
CA LYS A 404 -39.36 -1.32 -35.88
C LYS A 404 -38.46 -2.55 -36.12
N ARG A 405 -37.99 -2.71 -37.36
CA ARG A 405 -37.15 -3.83 -37.84
C ARG A 405 -35.71 -3.72 -37.33
N MET A 406 -35.05 -4.87 -37.15
CA MET A 406 -33.59 -5.00 -37.20
C MET A 406 -33.15 -5.46 -38.59
N VAL A 407 -31.94 -5.07 -39.00
CA VAL A 407 -31.27 -5.58 -40.21
C VAL A 407 -29.99 -6.29 -39.76
N LYS A 408 -29.73 -7.48 -40.31
CA LYS A 408 -28.44 -8.19 -40.19
C LYS A 408 -27.58 -7.88 -41.41
N LEU A 409 -26.26 -7.81 -41.21
CA LEU A 409 -25.26 -7.91 -42.27
C LEU A 409 -24.29 -9.03 -41.90
N ASN A 410 -24.00 -9.91 -42.86
CA ASN A 410 -22.95 -10.92 -42.76
C ASN A 410 -21.65 -10.36 -43.35
N ILE A 411 -20.51 -10.82 -42.84
CA ILE A 411 -19.21 -10.73 -43.51
C ILE A 411 -18.50 -12.06 -43.28
N ASP A 412 -18.23 -12.80 -44.37
CA ASP A 412 -17.44 -14.03 -44.34
C ASP A 412 -15.95 -13.73 -44.61
N PRO A 413 -14.99 -14.39 -43.94
CA PRO A 413 -13.56 -14.19 -44.17
C PRO A 413 -12.97 -15.26 -45.11
N ASN A 414 -12.17 -14.86 -46.10
CA ASN A 414 -11.12 -15.71 -46.71
C ASN A 414 -10.26 -14.99 -47.77
N THR A 415 -8.96 -14.81 -47.51
CA THR A 415 -7.90 -15.23 -48.46
C THR A 415 -6.52 -15.32 -47.80
N THR A 416 -5.70 -16.23 -48.29
CA THR A 416 -4.50 -16.82 -47.68
C THR A 416 -3.17 -16.12 -47.98
N ASN A 417 -2.28 -16.16 -46.98
CA ASN A 417 -0.84 -16.51 -47.03
C ASN A 417 -0.13 -16.71 -48.38
N ILE A 418 1.14 -16.25 -48.44
CA ILE A 418 2.28 -16.95 -49.06
C ILE A 418 3.45 -17.01 -48.05
N ASN A 419 4.33 -18.01 -48.18
CA ASN A 419 5.32 -18.46 -47.19
C ASN A 419 6.79 -18.42 -47.71
N GLN A 420 7.71 -18.85 -46.82
CA GLN A 420 9.11 -19.33 -47.02
C GLN A 420 10.21 -18.30 -46.73
N GLN A 421 11.27 -18.52 -45.91
CA GLN A 421 12.02 -19.67 -45.32
C GLN A 421 13.39 -19.93 -45.97
N ASN A 422 14.47 -19.82 -45.17
CA ASN A 422 15.66 -20.70 -45.02
C ASN A 422 16.75 -19.96 -44.20
N GLN A 423 17.37 -20.50 -43.13
CA GLN A 423 18.39 -21.60 -43.03
C GLN A 423 19.79 -21.16 -43.53
N LEU A 424 20.95 -21.39 -42.87
CA LEU A 424 21.35 -22.31 -41.78
C LEU A 424 22.59 -21.82 -40.95
N GLN A 425 22.80 -22.41 -39.76
CA GLN A 425 24.04 -22.72 -38.99
C GLN A 425 25.35 -21.88 -39.06
N SER A 426 25.96 -21.62 -37.90
CA SER A 426 27.16 -22.35 -37.38
C SER A 426 27.65 -21.77 -36.02
N ALA A 427 28.71 -22.32 -35.40
CA ALA A 427 29.12 -22.03 -34.02
C ALA A 427 30.65 -21.88 -33.84
N LEU A 428 31.11 -21.22 -32.76
CA LEU A 428 32.48 -21.32 -32.21
C LEU A 428 32.58 -20.83 -30.75
N LYS A 429 33.75 -20.99 -30.10
CA LYS A 429 33.99 -20.89 -28.63
C LYS A 429 34.70 -19.59 -28.17
N PRO A 430 34.73 -19.27 -26.85
CA PRO A 430 35.11 -17.95 -26.32
C PRO A 430 36.62 -17.77 -25.97
N PRO A 431 37.09 -16.51 -25.83
CA PRO A 431 38.48 -16.20 -25.47
C PRO A 431 38.74 -16.12 -23.95
N ILE A 432 39.63 -17.01 -23.51
CA ILE A 432 40.77 -16.88 -22.56
C ILE A 432 40.88 -15.61 -21.67
N LYS A 433 41.19 -15.83 -20.38
CA LYS A 433 41.61 -14.81 -19.39
C LYS A 433 43.08 -14.39 -19.56
N PRO A 434 43.46 -13.12 -19.29
CA PRO A 434 44.81 -12.78 -18.84
C PRO A 434 44.95 -13.02 -17.33
N SER A 435 46.12 -13.49 -16.89
CA SER A 435 46.53 -13.59 -15.49
C SER A 435 47.42 -12.41 -15.10
N ASN A 436 47.34 -11.95 -13.84
CA ASN A 436 48.30 -11.02 -13.26
C ASN A 436 48.75 -11.54 -11.89
N ASN A 437 50.06 -11.67 -11.71
CA ASN A 437 50.67 -11.97 -10.41
C ASN A 437 50.95 -10.65 -9.68
N THR A 438 50.67 -10.60 -8.38
CA THR A 438 51.38 -9.70 -7.46
C THR A 438 51.62 -10.46 -6.15
N MET A 439 52.83 -10.37 -5.61
CA MET A 439 53.26 -11.17 -4.46
C MET A 439 52.78 -10.58 -3.13
N THR A 440 52.39 -11.43 -2.19
CA THR A 440 52.24 -11.05 -0.77
C THR A 440 53.62 -11.03 -0.11
N GLY A 441 53.97 -9.90 0.51
CA GLY A 441 55.17 -9.80 1.33
C GLY A 441 54.99 -10.52 2.67
N LYS A 442 55.98 -11.34 3.06
CA LYS A 442 56.08 -11.85 4.43
C LYS A 442 56.79 -10.84 5.33
N SER A 443 56.27 -10.62 6.51
CA SER A 443 57.02 -10.21 7.71
C SER A 443 56.76 -11.24 8.82
N THR A 444 57.70 -11.41 9.72
CA THR A 444 57.78 -12.53 10.67
C THR A 444 57.29 -12.16 12.08
N ASN A 445 57.44 -13.13 13.00
CA ASN A 445 57.23 -13.10 14.46
C ASN A 445 55.82 -13.61 14.82
N GLU A 446 55.61 -14.89 15.16
CA GLU A 446 56.17 -15.76 16.23
C GLU A 446 55.33 -15.73 17.51
N ASN A 447 54.91 -16.93 17.93
CA ASN A 447 54.29 -17.30 19.22
C ASN A 447 52.88 -16.71 19.46
N ASP A 448 51.88 -17.44 19.96
CA ASP A 448 51.92 -18.59 20.88
C ASP A 448 50.92 -19.73 20.58
N THR A 449 51.28 -20.93 21.06
CA THR A 449 50.48 -22.11 21.44
C THR A 449 49.19 -22.47 20.65
N GLU A 450 49.24 -23.58 19.92
CA GLU A 450 48.05 -24.29 19.44
C GLU A 450 47.28 -24.96 20.58
N PHE A 451 45.97 -24.69 20.70
CA PHE A 451 45.01 -25.55 21.39
C PHE A 451 43.95 -25.98 20.37
N ASN A 452 43.85 -27.29 20.12
CA ASN A 452 43.20 -27.83 18.92
C ASN A 452 41.75 -28.27 19.16
N ASP A 453 40.86 -27.33 19.44
CA ASP A 453 39.41 -27.55 19.51
C ASP A 453 38.74 -27.36 18.14
N GLN A 454 39.03 -28.26 17.19
CA GLN A 454 38.40 -28.32 15.86
C GLN A 454 37.52 -29.55 15.66
N GLN A 455 36.60 -29.84 16.60
CA GLN A 455 35.64 -30.95 16.49
C GLN A 455 34.18 -30.62 16.86
N THR A 456 33.84 -29.34 17.08
CA THR A 456 32.46 -28.92 17.41
C THR A 456 31.77 -28.03 16.36
N ASN A 457 32.50 -27.55 15.35
CA ASN A 457 31.95 -26.55 14.41
C ASN A 457 31.35 -27.18 13.15
N ASP A 458 31.93 -28.28 12.63
CA ASP A 458 31.55 -28.90 11.36
C ASP A 458 30.04 -29.25 11.32
N TYR A 459 29.50 -29.78 12.42
CA TYR A 459 28.09 -30.16 12.51
C TYR A 459 27.10 -29.00 12.35
N GLU A 460 27.43 -27.77 12.76
CA GLU A 460 26.54 -26.61 12.52
C GLU A 460 26.67 -26.10 11.07
N ASP A 461 27.88 -26.12 10.51
CA ASP A 461 28.17 -25.64 9.15
C ASP A 461 27.64 -26.59 8.06
N ASP A 462 27.43 -27.86 8.38
CA ASP A 462 26.87 -28.86 7.49
C ASP A 462 25.32 -28.90 7.48
N ASP A 463 24.67 -28.74 8.64
CA ASP A 463 23.21 -28.51 8.72
C ASP A 463 22.80 -27.27 7.88
N ILE A 464 23.67 -26.25 7.89
CA ILE A 464 23.60 -25.04 7.08
C ILE A 464 23.61 -25.34 5.56
N ARG A 465 24.36 -26.34 5.08
CA ARG A 465 24.40 -26.70 3.64
C ARG A 465 23.07 -27.25 3.14
N ILE A 466 22.47 -28.15 3.91
CA ILE A 466 21.18 -28.80 3.60
C ILE A 466 20.06 -27.75 3.54
N ILE A 467 20.05 -26.81 4.50
CA ILE A 467 19.08 -25.72 4.55
C ILE A 467 19.18 -24.83 3.29
N ASN A 468 20.38 -24.54 2.79
CA ASN A 468 20.61 -23.59 1.70
C ASN A 468 20.00 -23.99 0.34
N GLU A 469 19.95 -25.29 0.05
CA GLU A 469 19.47 -25.78 -1.25
C GLU A 469 17.96 -26.05 -1.27
N HIS A 470 17.35 -26.33 -0.10
CA HIS A 470 15.99 -26.88 -0.02
C HIS A 470 15.02 -26.07 0.84
N VAL A 471 15.48 -25.22 1.77
CA VAL A 471 14.60 -24.39 2.61
C VAL A 471 14.29 -23.07 1.91
N HIS A 472 12.99 -22.82 1.72
CA HIS A 472 12.44 -21.62 1.09
C HIS A 472 11.68 -20.75 2.11
N ASP A 473 11.97 -20.94 3.40
CA ASP A 473 11.35 -20.28 4.54
C ASP A 473 12.20 -19.08 4.98
N TYR A 474 11.68 -17.87 4.77
CA TYR A 474 12.38 -16.62 5.08
C TYR A 474 11.76 -15.88 6.26
N TYR A 475 12.61 -15.51 7.22
CA TYR A 475 12.21 -14.89 8.48
C TYR A 475 12.67 -13.43 8.62
N TYR A 476 11.83 -12.59 9.24
CA TYR A 476 12.23 -11.35 9.89
C TYR A 476 11.43 -11.16 11.19
N ALA A 477 11.88 -10.29 12.09
CA ALA A 477 11.11 -9.90 13.27
C ALA A 477 10.96 -8.38 13.41
N ILE A 478 9.93 -7.96 14.15
CA ILE A 478 9.71 -6.59 14.57
C ILE A 478 9.50 -6.57 16.08
N ARG A 479 10.35 -5.83 16.79
CA ARG A 479 10.17 -5.52 18.21
C ARG A 479 9.41 -4.21 18.35
N ILE A 480 8.22 -4.26 18.91
CA ILE A 480 7.48 -3.08 19.37
C ILE A 480 8.08 -2.69 20.72
N LEU A 481 8.52 -1.44 20.85
CA LEU A 481 9.25 -0.98 22.03
C LEU A 481 8.30 -0.66 23.20
N PRO A 482 8.78 -0.77 24.46
CA PRO A 482 7.98 -0.43 25.64
C PRO A 482 7.35 0.97 25.54
N GLY A 483 6.06 1.06 25.86
CA GLY A 483 5.26 2.28 25.76
C GLY A 483 4.51 2.46 24.43
N GLN A 484 4.93 1.85 23.32
CA GLN A 484 4.16 1.89 22.07
C GLN A 484 2.91 1.01 22.18
N ASN A 485 1.73 1.58 21.94
CA ASN A 485 0.45 0.88 22.05
C ASN A 485 0.28 -0.23 20.98
N PRO A 486 0.21 -1.54 21.33
CA PRO A 486 0.10 -2.61 20.34
C PRO A 486 -1.19 -2.61 19.50
N ARG A 487 -2.25 -1.88 19.89
CA ARG A 487 -3.47 -1.71 19.05
C ARG A 487 -3.29 -0.72 17.90
N SER A 488 -2.23 0.10 17.95
CA SER A 488 -1.87 1.04 16.89
C SER A 488 -0.93 0.45 15.83
N VAL A 489 -0.45 -0.80 16.04
CA VAL A 489 0.61 -1.41 15.22
C VAL A 489 0.07 -2.63 14.47
N PHE A 490 0.23 -2.64 13.15
CA PHE A 490 -0.12 -3.76 12.28
C PHE A 490 1.13 -4.27 11.55
N ILE A 491 1.38 -5.57 11.58
CA ILE A 491 2.63 -6.20 11.11
C ILE A 491 2.34 -7.29 10.09
N GLY A 492 3.17 -7.38 9.05
CA GLY A 492 3.15 -8.47 8.07
C GLY A 492 3.61 -8.02 6.68
N TRP A 493 2.98 -8.54 5.63
CA TRP A 493 3.45 -8.41 4.26
C TRP A 493 2.48 -7.62 3.38
N VAL A 494 2.99 -6.74 2.50
CA VAL A 494 2.20 -6.01 1.50
C VAL A 494 2.60 -6.41 0.09
N THR A 495 1.62 -6.46 -0.83
CA THR A 495 1.89 -6.68 -2.25
C THR A 495 2.40 -5.40 -2.93
N SER A 496 3.01 -5.52 -4.11
CA SER A 496 3.32 -4.37 -4.99
C SER A 496 2.08 -3.57 -5.43
N ARG A 497 0.87 -4.13 -5.30
CA ARG A 497 -0.39 -3.48 -5.68
C ARG A 497 -1.02 -2.63 -4.56
N PHE A 498 -0.53 -2.76 -3.32
CA PHE A 498 -1.16 -2.14 -2.15
C PHE A 498 -1.32 -0.63 -2.28
N LYS A 499 -2.59 -0.20 -2.28
CA LYS A 499 -3.03 1.18 -2.15
C LYS A 499 -4.19 1.17 -1.15
N PRO A 500 -4.07 1.85 0.01
CA PRO A 500 -5.13 1.85 1.00
C PRO A 500 -6.42 2.40 0.39
N ILE A 501 -7.57 1.84 0.78
CA ILE A 501 -8.87 2.42 0.44
C ILE A 501 -8.97 3.76 1.18
N ASN A 502 -8.90 4.87 0.44
CA ASN A 502 -8.80 6.20 1.05
C ASN A 502 -10.06 6.53 1.86
N ARG A 503 -9.87 6.59 3.19
CA ARG A 503 -10.71 7.29 4.16
C ARG A 503 -9.80 8.02 5.15
N GLN A 504 -9.02 8.99 4.68
CA GLN A 504 -8.02 9.73 5.47
C GLN A 504 -8.56 10.47 6.73
N TYR A 505 -9.87 10.43 6.99
CA TYR A 505 -10.51 11.04 8.16
C TYR A 505 -11.38 10.08 9.01
N ASP A 506 -11.36 8.77 8.76
CA ASP A 506 -11.92 7.77 9.71
C ASP A 506 -10.89 7.60 10.86
N THR A 507 -10.87 8.58 11.78
CA THR A 507 -9.82 8.82 12.81
C THR A 507 -9.60 7.68 13.80
N THR A 508 -10.34 6.58 13.68
CA THR A 508 -10.06 5.32 14.36
C THR A 508 -9.99 4.18 13.35
N ILE A 509 -8.76 3.85 12.93
CA ILE A 509 -8.44 2.68 12.08
C ILE A 509 -8.50 1.40 12.96
N ASN A 510 -9.61 1.23 13.67
CA ASN A 510 -9.83 0.11 14.60
C ASN A 510 -9.92 -1.25 13.89
N LYS A 511 -10.06 -1.28 12.55
CA LYS A 511 -10.11 -2.50 11.74
C LYS A 511 -9.45 -2.28 10.37
N LEU A 512 -8.25 -2.84 10.19
CA LEU A 512 -7.49 -2.83 8.94
C LEU A 512 -8.26 -3.42 7.74
N THR A 513 -9.25 -4.29 8.00
CA THR A 513 -10.17 -4.84 6.99
C THR A 513 -11.02 -3.80 6.26
N LYS A 514 -11.17 -2.57 6.80
CA LYS A 514 -11.75 -1.42 6.07
C LYS A 514 -10.82 -0.89 4.96
N LEU A 515 -9.50 -1.01 5.13
CA LEU A 515 -8.48 -0.40 4.26
C LEU A 515 -7.95 -1.37 3.19
N ILE A 516 -7.94 -2.67 3.48
CA ILE A 516 -7.44 -3.72 2.57
C ILE A 516 -8.51 -4.12 1.55
N ARG A 517 -8.18 -3.94 0.27
CA ARG A 517 -8.90 -4.59 -0.84
C ARG A 517 -8.67 -6.09 -0.78
N HIS A 518 -9.76 -6.86 -0.84
CA HIS A 518 -9.73 -8.30 -0.93
C HIS A 518 -10.80 -8.80 -1.91
N CYS A 519 -10.55 -9.96 -2.51
CA CYS A 519 -11.42 -10.61 -3.48
C CYS A 519 -11.34 -12.12 -3.23
N THR A 520 -12.48 -12.79 -3.15
CA THR A 520 -12.54 -14.26 -3.12
C THR A 520 -12.92 -14.75 -4.50
N ILE A 521 -12.04 -15.55 -5.12
CA ILE A 521 -12.32 -16.24 -6.37
C ILE A 521 -12.75 -17.66 -6.00
N THR A 522 -13.96 -18.04 -6.38
CA THR A 522 -14.50 -19.39 -6.17
C THR A 522 -14.66 -20.07 -7.52
N GLN A 523 -13.99 -21.20 -7.72
CA GLN A 523 -14.20 -22.06 -8.88
C GLN A 523 -15.34 -23.03 -8.58
N THR A 524 -16.33 -23.06 -9.48
CA THR A 524 -17.48 -23.98 -9.39
C THR A 524 -17.40 -25.05 -10.47
N GLY A 525 -17.96 -26.23 -10.19
CA GLY A 525 -18.24 -27.25 -11.20
C GLY A 525 -19.45 -26.87 -12.06
N ASP A 526 -19.71 -27.67 -13.10
CA ASP A 526 -20.84 -27.48 -14.03
C ASP A 526 -22.22 -27.62 -13.35
N ASP A 527 -22.26 -28.29 -12.20
CA ASP A 527 -23.44 -28.43 -11.32
C ASP A 527 -23.63 -27.25 -10.35
N GLY A 528 -22.68 -26.30 -10.32
CA GLY A 528 -22.65 -25.20 -9.36
C GLY A 528 -22.06 -25.55 -7.98
N SER A 529 -21.55 -26.77 -7.79
CA SER A 529 -20.79 -27.12 -6.58
C SER A 529 -19.50 -26.30 -6.48
N ILE A 530 -19.01 -26.04 -5.27
CA ILE A 530 -17.74 -25.32 -5.06
C ILE A 530 -16.60 -26.34 -5.09
N VAL A 531 -15.67 -26.16 -6.05
CA VAL A 531 -14.47 -26.99 -6.20
C VAL A 531 -13.30 -26.39 -5.43
N GLU A 532 -13.08 -25.08 -5.57
CA GLU A 532 -12.01 -24.35 -4.88
C GLU A 532 -12.48 -22.93 -4.51
N SER A 533 -11.96 -22.35 -3.43
CA SER A 533 -12.17 -20.94 -3.10
C SER A 533 -10.90 -20.30 -2.56
N ILE A 534 -10.34 -19.36 -3.31
CA ILE A 534 -9.07 -18.68 -3.03
C ILE A 534 -9.34 -17.22 -2.66
N ARG A 535 -8.94 -16.81 -1.45
CA ARG A 535 -8.98 -15.41 -1.01
C ARG A 535 -7.68 -14.69 -1.39
N ARG A 536 -7.80 -13.65 -2.21
CA ARG A 536 -6.72 -12.75 -2.63
C ARG A 536 -6.86 -11.41 -1.93
N GLN A 537 -5.77 -10.80 -1.49
CA GLN A 537 -5.80 -9.49 -0.82
C GLN A 537 -4.48 -8.72 -1.00
N ASP A 538 -4.55 -7.39 -1.01
CA ASP A 538 -3.38 -6.55 -1.31
C ASP A 538 -2.36 -6.46 -0.15
N ALA A 539 -2.76 -6.84 1.07
CA ALA A 539 -1.90 -6.95 2.25
C ALA A 539 -2.32 -8.11 3.17
N TYR A 540 -1.33 -8.68 3.86
CA TYR A 540 -1.40 -9.89 4.69
C TYR A 540 -0.77 -9.57 6.05
N MET A 541 -1.54 -8.89 6.91
CA MET A 541 -1.05 -8.28 8.15
C MET A 541 -2.07 -8.46 9.27
N PHE A 542 -1.59 -8.53 10.52
CA PHE A 542 -2.42 -8.58 11.72
C PHE A 542 -2.10 -7.41 12.65
N CYS A 543 -3.07 -7.02 13.49
CA CYS A 543 -2.84 -6.13 14.62
C CYS A 543 -1.98 -6.86 15.68
N ALA A 544 -0.97 -6.17 16.24
CA ALA A 544 -0.09 -6.76 17.25
C ALA A 544 -0.85 -7.14 18.53
N ALA A 545 -1.85 -6.35 18.93
CA ALA A 545 -2.74 -6.70 20.02
C ALA A 545 -3.65 -7.91 19.70
N ASP A 546 -4.22 -7.99 18.49
CA ASP A 546 -5.08 -9.12 18.12
C ASP A 546 -4.27 -10.43 18.08
N LEU A 547 -3.01 -10.40 17.63
CA LEU A 547 -2.10 -11.55 17.73
C LEU A 547 -1.86 -11.95 19.20
N LEU A 548 -1.54 -10.99 20.07
CA LEU A 548 -1.32 -11.24 21.50
C LEU A 548 -2.58 -11.81 22.18
N ASP A 549 -3.76 -11.31 21.81
CA ASP A 549 -5.04 -11.74 22.39
C ASP A 549 -5.50 -13.14 21.94
N ASN A 550 -4.93 -13.70 20.87
CA ASN A 550 -5.25 -15.04 20.36
C ASN A 550 -4.27 -16.16 20.81
N ILE A 551 -3.27 -15.85 21.63
CA ILE A 551 -2.32 -16.85 22.16
C ILE A 551 -2.91 -17.57 23.38
N ILE A 552 -2.69 -18.88 23.44
CA ILE A 552 -3.19 -19.77 24.50
C ILE A 552 -2.50 -19.45 25.84
N ASP A 553 -1.17 -19.36 25.86
CA ASP A 553 -0.35 -19.16 27.07
C ASP A 553 -0.17 -17.67 27.44
N LYS A 554 -1.26 -16.94 27.68
CA LYS A 554 -1.21 -15.48 27.89
C LYS A 554 -0.22 -15.05 28.97
N GLU A 555 -0.23 -15.67 30.15
CA GLU A 555 0.60 -15.22 31.28
C GLU A 555 2.11 -15.27 31.04
N ASN A 556 2.61 -16.32 30.40
CA ASN A 556 4.05 -16.45 30.15
C ASN A 556 4.48 -15.47 29.05
N VAL A 557 3.62 -15.18 28.07
CA VAL A 557 3.94 -14.21 27.01
C VAL A 557 3.88 -12.77 27.52
N THR A 558 2.89 -12.41 28.35
CA THR A 558 2.75 -11.04 28.87
C THR A 558 3.87 -10.62 29.82
N ARG A 559 4.44 -11.55 30.61
CA ARG A 559 5.63 -11.26 31.45
C ARG A 559 6.83 -10.77 30.63
N HIS A 560 6.99 -11.22 29.39
CA HIS A 560 8.08 -10.77 28.51
C HIS A 560 7.81 -9.45 27.78
N VAL A 561 6.56 -8.95 27.75
CA VAL A 561 6.20 -7.67 27.09
C VAL A 561 6.87 -6.45 27.74
N VAL A 562 7.35 -6.59 29.00
CA VAL A 562 8.15 -5.57 29.70
C VAL A 562 9.39 -5.16 28.90
N ASN A 563 10.00 -6.09 28.15
CA ASN A 563 11.18 -5.84 27.30
C ASN A 563 10.80 -5.61 25.81
N GLY A 564 9.55 -5.19 25.57
CA GLY A 564 8.96 -5.04 24.24
C GLY A 564 8.25 -6.31 23.74
N LEU A 565 7.38 -6.15 22.75
CA LEU A 565 6.64 -7.24 22.12
C LEU A 565 7.32 -7.62 20.80
N LEU A 566 7.89 -8.80 20.71
CA LEU A 566 8.58 -9.30 19.52
C LEU A 566 7.63 -10.12 18.65
N ILE A 567 7.37 -9.65 17.43
CA ILE A 567 6.54 -10.34 16.44
C ILE A 567 7.41 -10.79 15.27
N GLY A 568 7.53 -12.10 15.10
CA GLY A 568 8.20 -12.75 13.98
C GLY A 568 7.26 -12.99 12.80
N CYS A 569 7.78 -12.87 11.59
CA CYS A 569 7.07 -13.12 10.34
C CYS A 569 7.88 -14.09 9.47
N LEU A 570 7.29 -15.25 9.20
CA LEU A 570 7.84 -16.30 8.35
C LEU A 570 7.05 -16.37 7.03
N CYS A 571 7.77 -16.41 5.91
CA CYS A 571 7.20 -16.63 4.57
C CYS A 571 7.83 -17.87 3.95
N ASP A 572 7.03 -18.91 3.75
CA ASP A 572 7.39 -20.05 2.89
C ASP A 572 7.11 -19.66 1.43
N VAL A 573 8.18 -19.46 0.67
CA VAL A 573 8.13 -19.08 -0.76
C VAL A 573 7.71 -20.24 -1.68
N SER A 574 7.82 -21.48 -1.20
CA SER A 574 7.50 -22.71 -1.93
C SER A 574 6.04 -23.16 -1.79
N THR A 575 5.40 -22.90 -0.65
CA THR A 575 3.96 -23.15 -0.44
C THR A 575 3.11 -21.89 -0.53
N GLY A 576 3.70 -20.70 -0.38
CA GLY A 576 2.97 -19.43 -0.30
C GLY A 576 2.32 -19.17 1.07
N GLN A 577 2.69 -19.93 2.10
CA GLN A 577 2.13 -19.82 3.44
C GLN A 577 2.88 -18.77 4.29
N LEU A 578 2.13 -17.82 4.86
CA LEU A 578 2.64 -16.84 5.82
C LEU A 578 2.25 -17.25 7.23
N THR A 579 3.24 -17.37 8.10
CA THR A 579 3.09 -17.76 9.51
C THR A 579 3.68 -16.66 10.42
N PHE A 580 3.03 -16.42 11.56
CA PHE A 580 3.42 -15.37 12.51
C PHE A 580 3.85 -16.01 13.83
N TYR A 581 4.84 -15.40 14.48
CA TYR A 581 5.34 -15.79 15.80
C TYR A 581 5.23 -14.61 16.76
N VAL A 582 4.97 -14.85 18.04
CA VAL A 582 4.89 -13.81 19.07
C VAL A 582 5.69 -14.27 20.29
N ASN A 583 6.73 -13.52 20.65
CA ASN A 583 7.73 -13.90 21.67
C ASN A 583 8.17 -15.38 21.53
N GLY A 584 8.41 -15.82 20.29
CA GLY A 584 8.83 -17.18 19.93
C GLY A 584 7.73 -18.23 19.75
N LYS A 585 6.47 -17.95 20.13
CA LYS A 585 5.35 -18.91 19.98
C LYS A 585 4.62 -18.73 18.65
N GLU A 586 4.33 -19.83 17.96
CA GLU A 586 3.62 -19.80 16.67
C GLU A 586 2.14 -19.40 16.83
N SER A 587 1.66 -18.55 15.92
CA SER A 587 0.24 -18.19 15.82
C SER A 587 -0.55 -19.23 15.05
N THR A 588 -1.76 -19.52 15.53
CA THR A 588 -2.76 -20.33 14.81
C THR A 588 -3.26 -19.65 13.53
N GLN A 589 -3.10 -18.33 13.43
CA GLN A 589 -3.57 -17.53 12.30
C GLN A 589 -2.49 -17.45 11.21
N LYS A 590 -2.79 -18.00 10.04
CA LYS A 590 -1.92 -18.06 8.86
C LYS A 590 -2.62 -17.46 7.64
N PHE A 591 -1.85 -16.96 6.68
CA PHE A 591 -2.37 -16.57 5.37
C PHE A 591 -1.81 -17.46 4.26
N GLN A 592 -2.58 -17.60 3.19
CA GLN A 592 -2.16 -18.16 1.91
C GLN A 592 -2.07 -17.04 0.88
N VAL A 593 -0.99 -17.03 0.09
CA VAL A 593 -0.70 -16.03 -0.96
C VAL A 593 -0.91 -16.65 -2.34
N GLU A 594 -0.95 -15.84 -3.41
CA GLU A 594 -0.96 -16.30 -4.81
C GLU A 594 0.46 -16.64 -5.32
N PRO A 595 0.64 -17.60 -6.24
CA PRO A 595 1.93 -17.84 -6.93
C PRO A 595 2.46 -16.58 -7.62
N SER A 596 3.78 -16.51 -7.85
CA SER A 596 4.49 -15.36 -8.47
C SER A 596 4.34 -14.01 -7.73
N THR A 597 3.68 -13.96 -6.57
CA THR A 597 3.44 -12.71 -5.83
C THR A 597 4.73 -12.09 -5.30
N LYS A 598 4.84 -10.77 -5.41
CA LYS A 598 5.93 -9.98 -4.80
C LYS A 598 5.47 -9.36 -3.49
N LEU A 599 6.05 -9.83 -2.39
CA LEU A 599 5.74 -9.45 -1.01
C LEU A 599 6.84 -8.56 -0.45
N TYR A 600 6.46 -7.44 0.17
CA TYR A 600 7.36 -6.54 0.90
C TYR A 600 7.04 -6.65 2.39
N PRO A 601 8.05 -6.84 3.26
CA PRO A 601 7.90 -6.66 4.70
C PRO A 601 7.39 -5.25 5.03
N ALA A 602 6.39 -5.15 5.90
CA ALA A 602 5.71 -3.90 6.20
C ALA A 602 5.25 -3.80 7.66
N VAL A 603 5.11 -2.56 8.10
CA VAL A 603 4.43 -2.20 9.34
C VAL A 603 3.57 -0.97 9.08
N PHE A 604 2.34 -0.98 9.58
CA PHE A 604 1.51 0.23 9.63
C PHE A 604 1.37 0.63 11.09
N VAL A 605 1.62 1.91 11.41
CA VAL A 605 1.74 2.37 12.78
C VAL A 605 1.36 3.83 12.95
N GLU A 606 0.64 4.12 14.03
CA GLU A 606 0.44 5.46 14.59
C GLU A 606 1.37 5.62 15.81
N PRO A 607 2.40 6.49 15.75
CA PRO A 607 3.32 6.69 16.86
C PRO A 607 2.65 7.19 18.14
N THR A 608 2.83 6.44 19.24
CA THR A 608 2.37 6.84 20.58
C THR A 608 3.54 7.22 21.51
N VAL A 609 4.78 6.93 21.10
CA VAL A 609 6.03 7.25 21.81
C VAL A 609 7.14 7.67 20.84
N LYS A 610 8.21 8.29 21.35
CA LYS A 610 9.40 8.65 20.55
C LYS A 610 10.07 7.43 19.91
N GLU A 611 10.23 6.33 20.65
CA GLU A 611 10.87 5.12 20.14
C GLU A 611 9.80 4.07 19.83
N VAL A 612 9.47 3.89 18.55
CA VAL A 612 8.26 3.17 18.16
C VAL A 612 8.51 1.67 18.03
N LEU A 613 9.51 1.29 17.23
CA LEU A 613 9.82 -0.11 16.93
C LEU A 613 11.22 -0.32 16.34
N GLN A 614 11.64 -1.58 16.26
CA GLN A 614 12.85 -2.05 15.60
C GLN A 614 12.53 -3.21 14.66
N PHE A 615 13.08 -3.21 13.45
CA PHE A 615 13.10 -4.38 12.57
C PHE A 615 14.40 -5.16 12.81
N GLU A 616 14.29 -6.40 13.27
CA GLU A 616 15.42 -7.30 13.49
C GLU A 616 15.52 -8.26 12.29
N LEU A 617 16.65 -8.20 11.57
CA LEU A 617 16.92 -9.07 10.43
C LEU A 617 17.56 -10.39 10.89
N GLY A 618 17.00 -11.04 11.92
CA GLY A 618 17.53 -12.28 12.49
C GLY A 618 17.20 -13.55 11.69
N ARG A 619 17.67 -14.70 12.19
CA ARG A 619 17.24 -16.06 11.77
C ARG A 619 16.58 -16.79 12.95
N ILE A 620 15.65 -17.70 12.66
CA ILE A 620 15.20 -18.76 13.59
C ILE A 620 15.85 -20.08 13.15
N LYS A 621 16.01 -21.04 14.06
CA LYS A 621 16.42 -22.42 13.71
C LYS A 621 15.63 -22.92 12.52
N ASN A 622 16.30 -23.64 11.60
CA ASN A 622 15.69 -24.22 10.39
C ASN A 622 15.15 -23.23 9.33
N CYS A 623 15.35 -21.92 9.47
CA CYS A 623 14.87 -20.89 8.54
C CYS A 623 16.01 -19.98 8.04
N LEU A 624 15.88 -19.39 6.86
CA LEU A 624 16.82 -18.39 6.33
C LEU A 624 16.46 -16.97 6.80
N PRO A 625 17.43 -16.06 7.00
CA PRO A 625 17.15 -14.65 7.21
C PRO A 625 16.56 -14.02 5.94
N LEU A 626 15.68 -13.03 6.10
CA LEU A 626 15.07 -12.26 5.00
C LEU A 626 16.08 -11.81 3.92
N THR A 627 17.31 -11.48 4.32
CA THR A 627 18.39 -11.04 3.41
C THR A 627 18.74 -12.03 2.33
N ALA A 628 18.64 -13.34 2.59
CA ALA A 628 18.94 -14.39 1.60
C ALA A 628 18.01 -14.33 0.38
N ALA A 629 16.71 -14.07 0.58
CA ALA A 629 15.74 -13.92 -0.50
C ALA A 629 15.98 -12.67 -1.37
N LEU A 630 16.51 -11.61 -0.77
CA LEU A 630 16.62 -10.29 -1.40
C LEU A 630 17.84 -10.16 -2.32
N PHE A 631 18.85 -11.03 -2.15
CA PHE A 631 20.11 -11.00 -2.91
C PHE A 631 20.52 -12.42 -3.33
N PRO A 632 19.92 -12.98 -4.40
CA PRO A 632 20.21 -14.35 -4.87
C PRO A 632 21.69 -14.60 -5.22
N SER A 633 22.45 -13.53 -5.48
CA SER A 633 23.89 -13.52 -5.78
C SER A 633 24.80 -13.59 -4.55
N LEU A 634 24.27 -13.64 -3.32
CA LEU A 634 25.05 -13.96 -2.13
C LEU A 634 25.64 -15.38 -2.27
N ASN A 635 26.91 -15.54 -1.88
CA ASN A 635 27.56 -16.85 -1.81
C ASN A 635 26.83 -17.76 -0.80
N ARG A 636 27.06 -19.07 -0.90
CA ARG A 636 26.32 -20.06 -0.11
C ARG A 636 26.40 -19.80 1.40
N GLU A 637 27.60 -19.63 1.96
CA GLU A 637 27.79 -19.30 3.38
C GLU A 637 27.19 -17.92 3.76
N GLU A 638 27.38 -16.89 2.91
CA GLU A 638 26.93 -15.51 3.15
C GLU A 638 25.41 -15.37 3.34
N ARG A 639 24.61 -16.32 2.84
CA ARG A 639 23.14 -16.33 2.98
C ARG A 639 22.66 -16.57 4.41
N PHE A 640 23.47 -17.20 5.26
CA PHE A 640 23.12 -17.48 6.66
C PHE A 640 23.48 -16.35 7.59
N ILE A 641 24.55 -15.63 7.26
CA ILE A 641 24.95 -14.40 7.95
C ILE A 641 23.87 -13.35 7.65
N PRO A 642 23.14 -12.85 8.65
CA PRO A 642 22.21 -11.78 8.42
C PRO A 642 22.99 -10.47 8.23
N GLN A 643 22.68 -9.74 7.16
CA GLN A 643 23.41 -8.52 6.76
C GLN A 643 22.46 -7.30 6.76
N LEU A 644 22.99 -6.08 6.67
CA LEU A 644 22.17 -4.88 6.45
C LEU A 644 22.61 -4.10 5.20
N PRO A 645 22.26 -4.57 3.99
CA PRO A 645 22.63 -3.91 2.75
C PRO A 645 22.11 -2.47 2.67
N SER A 646 22.94 -1.54 2.21
CA SER A 646 22.58 -0.12 2.04
C SER A 646 21.30 0.08 1.22
N ARG A 647 21.12 -0.73 0.17
CA ARG A 647 19.94 -0.76 -0.71
C ARG A 647 18.63 -1.09 0.01
N LEU A 648 18.67 -1.87 1.10
CA LEU A 648 17.50 -2.14 1.94
C LEU A 648 17.22 -0.90 2.81
N HIS A 649 16.05 -0.28 2.66
CA HIS A 649 15.67 0.95 3.36
C HIS A 649 14.16 1.02 3.57
N PHE A 650 13.70 1.83 4.54
CA PHE A 650 12.28 2.11 4.69
C PHE A 650 11.75 3.08 3.64
N GLN A 651 10.55 2.78 3.18
CA GLN A 651 9.73 3.64 2.34
C GLN A 651 8.40 3.89 3.05
N TYR A 652 8.00 5.15 3.12
CA TYR A 652 6.72 5.59 3.68
C TYR A 652 5.74 5.88 2.54
N LEU A 653 4.44 5.72 2.80
CA LEU A 653 3.39 5.95 1.81
C LEU A 653 3.05 7.43 1.71
N VAL A 654 3.40 8.05 0.58
CA VAL A 654 3.01 9.42 0.25
C VAL A 654 1.67 9.39 -0.48
N HIS A 655 0.68 10.11 0.06
CA HIS A 655 -0.69 10.14 -0.47
C HIS A 655 -0.86 11.01 -1.73
N SER A 656 0.05 11.94 -1.99
CA SER A 656 0.03 12.79 -3.20
C SER A 656 1.44 13.13 -3.68
N HIS A 657 1.69 13.03 -4.98
CA HIS A 657 2.99 13.38 -5.58
C HIS A 657 2.81 14.12 -6.91
N TRP A 658 3.84 14.85 -7.36
CA TRP A 658 3.88 15.37 -8.73
C TRP A 658 4.00 14.21 -9.73
N SER A 659 3.29 14.30 -10.86
CA SER A 659 3.22 13.28 -11.91
C SER A 659 2.94 13.89 -13.28
#